data_AF-A0AAC9XQ06-F1
#
_entry.id   AF-A0AAC9XQ06-F1
#
_cell.length_a   1.000
_cell.length_b   1.000
_cell.length_c   1.000
_cell.angle_alpha   90.00
_cell.angle_beta   90.00
_cell.angle_gamma   90.00
#
_symmetry.space_group_name_H-M   'P 1'
#
loop_
_entity.id
_entity.type
_entity.pdbx_description
1 polymer ?
#
loop_
_entity_poly.entity_id
_entity_poly.type
_entity_poly.pdbx_seq_one_letter_code
_entity_poly.pdbx_strand_id
1 'polypeptide(L)'
;MTEQDHFIATAERLNRVRLARALAILTPLQRHLMQLIPVLFHYHRNDYPGYNGPMTPSGIFEYFPSNEALEACRTLELNEPQVYHQQQSAIYGVYTMGSTASFGQNPKSDIDVWLVYDPTLSEDEIASLQQKSLILSEWFAQHALEVNIYLVHPKQFLSNTDASVPNIAALGCENSGSVQHWLLLEEFYRSQICLAGKRVAWWPGAEAIESHLFLGDVRNLPASEYFGASLWQLYKGLDKPHKALLKVMLLEAYASDYPNSELVATQVWKRTLAGDFSAFNDAYFLLYQSIERYLEHKNDKRRLEIVRRCFYLKCGIRLTVAEHPKDWRYYKLQSLVTRWGWSDNLLGTLDQCDSWHCGQLQWFNEQLNELMLGSYQTLLQFASANQLSDSLKISELGLLTRKLHTYFSDDDKQIISLNRLWTRSVAEEHLTVIYSHKTQEYYLYRCTPESKNFMGNRAVFHSHSKAKLLIWASLNGVSTAQTQWYGFGKSKGYDKAVTKAARRLPSIMADGGWRASKLDLCQPWHFRQLLFLINFNRDETAQWRGQEIIFDYMNANIFSQGRQHRNMVQSLDVICQNSWGEWHCHHFEGNEAMLDALVYITPGMQRAPQAVKVDVVSCSSRLKTQIERSVGQLVQRANRLCTKAKSSSTMVHPLQVGGVKYGLFFNSKGMLYQDLSESTAFYQHLSKQRMLELPRPNLGNEPFSKIPEVIQDFAAVGAIQYFLRQGKEGIDVFVLDEHNELNHYVQPGNNLEELVSQVSHHHAFADSYLDNERFNLPQFFRLVRIDGRLEALPFGVNADEAAIEF
;
A
#
# COMPACT_ATOMS: atom_id res chain seq x y z
N MET A 1 -35.05 14.64 38.01
CA MET A 1 -34.25 14.02 36.95
C MET A 1 -32.82 14.03 37.45
N THR A 2 -32.23 12.86 37.65
CA THR A 2 -30.82 12.78 38.06
C THR A 2 -29.92 13.27 36.93
N GLU A 3 -28.67 13.65 37.21
CA GLU A 3 -27.70 14.02 36.18
C GLU A 3 -27.52 12.89 35.14
N GLN A 4 -27.57 11.65 35.61
CA GLN A 4 -27.51 10.44 34.79
C GLN A 4 -28.70 10.33 33.83
N ASP A 5 -29.93 10.56 34.31
CA ASP A 5 -31.12 10.57 33.44
C ASP A 5 -31.01 11.65 32.35
N HIS A 6 -30.45 12.81 32.70
CA HIS A 6 -30.21 13.89 31.74
C HIS A 6 -29.20 13.48 30.66
N PHE A 7 -28.13 12.80 31.03
CA PHE A 7 -27.12 12.31 30.09
C PHE A 7 -27.67 11.26 29.14
N ILE A 8 -28.46 10.30 29.67
CA ILE A 8 -29.15 9.29 28.85
C ILE A 8 -30.07 9.95 27.83
N ALA A 9 -30.96 10.84 28.28
CA ALA A 9 -31.90 11.54 27.37
C ALA A 9 -31.17 12.37 26.30
N THR A 10 -30.03 12.97 26.66
CA THR A 10 -29.18 13.75 25.76
C THR A 10 -28.51 12.85 24.70
N ALA A 11 -27.95 11.72 25.12
CA ALA A 11 -27.35 10.73 24.22
C ALA A 11 -28.39 10.15 23.23
N GLU A 12 -29.59 9.82 23.70
CA GLU A 12 -30.67 9.33 22.84
C GLU A 12 -31.15 10.38 21.83
N ARG A 13 -31.22 11.65 22.25
CA ARG A 13 -31.54 12.75 21.34
C ARG A 13 -30.50 12.85 20.23
N LEU A 14 -29.21 12.73 20.55
CA LEU A 14 -28.15 12.72 19.55
C LEU A 14 -28.28 11.53 18.59
N ASN A 15 -28.59 10.34 19.12
CA ASN A 15 -28.82 9.14 18.30
C ASN A 15 -29.92 9.36 17.25
N ARG A 16 -31.07 9.94 17.66
CA ARG A 16 -32.16 10.28 16.74
C ARG A 16 -31.72 11.27 15.64
N VAL A 17 -30.93 12.28 16.01
CA VAL A 17 -30.38 13.26 15.05
C VAL A 17 -29.45 12.58 14.05
N ARG A 18 -28.55 11.70 14.51
CA ARG A 18 -27.65 10.95 13.63
C ARG A 18 -28.43 10.04 12.68
N LEU A 19 -29.40 9.27 13.19
CA LEU A 19 -30.24 8.42 12.35
C LEU A 19 -30.97 9.21 11.25
N ALA A 20 -31.58 10.34 11.61
CA ALA A 20 -32.25 11.21 10.64
C ALA A 20 -31.27 11.74 9.57
N ARG A 21 -30.04 12.11 9.95
CA ARG A 21 -29.00 12.56 9.02
C ARG A 21 -28.52 11.46 8.08
N ALA A 22 -28.34 10.23 8.58
CA ALA A 22 -27.99 9.09 7.75
C ALA A 22 -29.06 8.86 6.69
N LEU A 23 -30.33 8.76 7.10
CA LEU A 23 -31.45 8.52 6.20
C LEU A 23 -31.62 9.64 5.17
N ALA A 24 -31.32 10.89 5.53
CA ALA A 24 -31.39 12.02 4.59
C ALA A 24 -30.39 11.90 3.41
N ILE A 25 -29.27 11.19 3.61
CA ILE A 25 -28.21 11.02 2.60
C ILE A 25 -28.45 9.76 1.75
N LEU A 26 -28.97 8.69 2.35
CA LEU A 26 -29.23 7.43 1.67
C LEU A 26 -30.32 7.54 0.61
N THR A 27 -30.16 6.77 -0.48
CA THR A 27 -31.21 6.60 -1.50
C THR A 27 -32.45 5.91 -0.91
N PRO A 28 -33.63 6.03 -1.53
CA PRO A 28 -34.85 5.40 -1.01
C PRO A 28 -34.68 3.89 -0.73
N LEU A 29 -34.06 3.13 -1.64
CA LEU A 29 -33.80 1.71 -1.44
C LEU A 29 -32.83 1.47 -0.27
N GLN A 30 -31.73 2.23 -0.20
CA GLN A 30 -30.76 2.10 0.89
C GLN A 30 -31.36 2.41 2.27
N ARG A 31 -32.36 3.29 2.36
CA ARG A 31 -33.09 3.54 3.60
C ARG A 31 -33.84 2.29 4.05
N HIS A 32 -34.55 1.60 3.16
CA HIS A 32 -35.22 0.35 3.49
C HIS A 32 -34.21 -0.73 3.90
N LEU A 33 -33.11 -0.89 3.16
CA LEU A 33 -32.05 -1.83 3.52
C LEU A 33 -31.46 -1.56 4.91
N MET A 34 -31.22 -0.29 5.27
CA MET A 34 -30.73 0.08 6.60
C MET A 34 -31.72 -0.31 7.72
N GLN A 35 -33.03 -0.19 7.47
CA GLN A 35 -34.07 -0.62 8.42
C GLN A 35 -34.14 -2.15 8.57
N LEU A 36 -33.73 -2.90 7.55
CA LEU A 36 -33.74 -4.37 7.60
C LEU A 36 -32.58 -4.96 8.40
N ILE A 37 -31.48 -4.22 8.62
CA ILE A 37 -30.30 -4.75 9.33
C ILE A 37 -30.70 -5.36 10.69
N PRO A 38 -31.44 -4.66 11.59
CA PRO A 38 -31.84 -5.27 12.85
C PRO A 38 -32.90 -6.37 12.70
N VAL A 39 -33.80 -6.25 11.72
CA VAL A 39 -34.87 -7.23 11.46
C VAL A 39 -34.28 -8.61 11.15
N LEU A 40 -33.26 -8.65 10.29
CA LEU A 40 -32.63 -9.90 9.84
C LEU A 40 -31.85 -10.61 10.96
N PHE A 41 -31.37 -9.88 11.97
CA PHE A 41 -30.75 -10.45 13.16
C PHE A 41 -31.77 -10.83 14.24
N HIS A 42 -32.85 -10.07 14.37
CA HIS A 42 -33.90 -10.37 15.34
C HIS A 42 -34.72 -11.60 14.94
N TYR A 43 -35.15 -11.69 13.68
CA TYR A 43 -35.96 -12.80 13.17
C TYR A 43 -35.11 -13.72 12.28
N HIS A 44 -34.66 -14.85 12.82
CA HIS A 44 -33.94 -15.85 12.03
C HIS A 44 -34.91 -16.88 11.46
N ARG A 45 -35.17 -16.79 10.16
CA ARG A 45 -36.18 -17.59 9.45
C ARG A 45 -35.64 -18.14 8.14
N ASN A 46 -36.15 -19.28 7.70
CA ASN A 46 -35.71 -19.96 6.48
C ASN A 46 -36.05 -19.20 5.18
N ASP A 47 -37.01 -18.28 5.23
CA ASP A 47 -37.43 -17.44 4.12
C ASP A 47 -36.73 -16.08 4.09
N TYR A 48 -35.80 -15.82 5.02
CA TYR A 48 -35.02 -14.57 5.08
C TYR A 48 -33.59 -14.79 4.56
N PRO A 49 -32.96 -13.74 3.99
CA PRO A 49 -31.54 -13.80 3.66
C PRO A 49 -30.71 -14.01 4.93
N GLY A 50 -29.56 -14.69 4.78
CA GLY A 50 -28.70 -15.02 5.93
C GLY A 50 -29.12 -16.24 6.73
N TYR A 51 -30.16 -16.98 6.33
CA TYR A 51 -30.49 -18.25 6.98
C TYR A 51 -29.40 -19.31 6.74
N ASN A 52 -28.82 -19.84 7.82
CA ASN A 52 -27.75 -20.84 7.77
C ASN A 52 -28.01 -22.03 8.72
N GLY A 53 -29.23 -22.18 9.24
CA GLY A 53 -29.65 -23.34 10.01
C GLY A 53 -30.44 -22.95 11.27
N PRO A 54 -31.28 -23.85 11.79
CA PRO A 54 -32.25 -23.52 12.83
C PRO A 54 -31.64 -23.17 14.20
N MET A 55 -30.36 -23.49 14.42
CA MET A 55 -29.66 -23.29 15.69
C MET A 55 -28.94 -21.95 15.78
N THR A 56 -28.98 -21.13 14.74
CA THR A 56 -28.31 -19.83 14.75
C THR A 56 -28.98 -18.90 15.77
N PRO A 57 -28.23 -18.33 16.72
CA PRO A 57 -28.77 -17.41 17.70
C PRO A 57 -29.50 -16.22 17.05
N SER A 58 -30.56 -15.76 17.71
CA SER A 58 -31.36 -14.64 17.22
C SER A 58 -32.03 -13.89 18.38
N GLY A 59 -32.66 -12.77 18.05
CA GLY A 59 -33.30 -11.90 19.02
C GLY A 59 -32.37 -10.83 19.56
N ILE A 60 -32.82 -9.58 19.43
CA ILE A 60 -32.13 -8.37 19.91
C ILE A 60 -32.85 -7.85 21.14
N PHE A 61 -32.08 -7.48 22.17
CA PHE A 61 -32.57 -6.92 23.43
C PHE A 61 -33.61 -5.80 23.20
N GLU A 62 -34.82 -5.97 23.74
CA GLU A 62 -35.93 -5.00 23.69
C GLU A 62 -36.24 -4.40 22.29
N TYR A 63 -35.95 -5.14 21.21
CA TYR A 63 -36.23 -4.67 19.85
C TYR A 63 -37.64 -5.03 19.39
N PHE A 64 -38.32 -4.04 18.80
CA PHE A 64 -39.56 -4.22 18.05
C PHE A 64 -39.42 -3.52 16.69
N PRO A 65 -39.80 -4.19 15.58
CA PRO A 65 -39.71 -3.57 14.26
C PRO A 65 -40.65 -2.37 14.16
N SER A 66 -40.16 -1.26 13.61
CA SER A 66 -40.99 -0.08 13.32
C SER A 66 -41.85 -0.31 12.06
N ASN A 67 -42.84 0.56 11.83
CA ASN A 67 -43.66 0.51 10.62
C ASN A 67 -42.81 0.61 9.34
N GLU A 68 -41.75 1.42 9.37
CA GLU A 68 -40.80 1.58 8.26
C GLU A 68 -39.99 0.30 8.02
N ALA A 69 -39.66 -0.45 9.08
CA ALA A 69 -38.99 -1.74 8.97
C ALA A 69 -39.92 -2.81 8.36
N LEU A 70 -41.20 -2.82 8.75
CA LEU A 70 -42.20 -3.71 8.15
C LEU A 70 -42.49 -3.33 6.68
N GLU A 71 -42.52 -2.04 6.36
CA GLU A 71 -42.58 -1.56 4.98
C GLU A 71 -41.34 -1.96 4.16
N ALA A 72 -40.15 -1.92 4.77
CA ALA A 72 -38.93 -2.39 4.14
C ALA A 72 -39.00 -3.89 3.82
N CYS A 73 -39.57 -4.72 4.70
CA CYS A 73 -39.81 -6.14 4.41
C CYS A 73 -40.66 -6.30 3.16
N ARG A 74 -41.80 -5.59 3.08
CA ARG A 74 -42.70 -5.65 1.91
C ARG A 74 -42.02 -5.18 0.63
N THR A 75 -41.22 -4.11 0.72
CA THR A 75 -40.51 -3.52 -0.44
C THR A 75 -39.45 -4.47 -1.00
N LEU A 76 -38.81 -5.26 -0.13
CA LEU A 76 -37.78 -6.24 -0.50
C LEU A 76 -38.36 -7.66 -0.64
N GLU A 77 -39.69 -7.78 -0.75
CA GLU A 77 -40.40 -9.06 -0.94
C GLU A 77 -40.14 -10.09 0.17
N LEU A 78 -39.82 -9.63 1.37
CA LEU A 78 -39.68 -10.46 2.57
C LEU A 78 -41.02 -10.59 3.28
N ASN A 79 -41.36 -11.81 3.71
CA ASN A 79 -42.58 -12.05 4.49
C ASN A 79 -42.54 -11.28 5.80
N GLU A 80 -43.63 -10.58 6.14
CA GLU A 80 -43.70 -9.81 7.38
C GLU A 80 -43.55 -10.73 8.62
N PRO A 81 -42.72 -10.36 9.62
CA PRO A 81 -42.59 -11.14 10.83
C PRO A 81 -43.81 -10.95 11.73
N GLN A 82 -44.23 -12.04 12.38
CA GLN A 82 -45.13 -11.90 13.52
C GLN A 82 -44.36 -11.20 14.65
N VAL A 83 -44.86 -10.07 15.11
CA VAL A 83 -44.21 -9.30 16.17
C VAL A 83 -44.49 -9.98 17.51
N TYR A 84 -43.43 -10.41 18.19
CA TYR A 84 -43.51 -11.00 19.52
C TYR A 84 -42.34 -10.52 20.39
N HIS A 85 -42.52 -10.57 21.70
CA HIS A 85 -41.45 -10.25 22.65
C HIS A 85 -40.52 -11.46 22.79
N GLN A 86 -39.28 -11.36 22.31
CA GLN A 86 -38.26 -12.38 22.55
C GLN A 86 -37.85 -12.34 24.04
N GLN A 87 -38.06 -13.43 24.79
CA GLN A 87 -37.71 -13.49 26.22
C GLN A 87 -36.21 -13.70 26.47
N GLN A 88 -35.51 -14.37 25.55
CA GLN A 88 -34.06 -14.57 25.58
C GLN A 88 -33.45 -14.01 24.30
N SER A 89 -32.79 -12.85 24.42
CA SER A 89 -32.09 -12.20 23.32
C SER A 89 -30.64 -12.65 23.27
N ALA A 90 -30.19 -13.20 22.16
CA ALA A 90 -28.78 -13.55 21.94
C ALA A 90 -27.89 -12.32 21.62
N ILE A 91 -28.51 -11.17 21.34
CA ILE A 91 -27.83 -9.97 20.84
C ILE A 91 -28.18 -8.78 21.74
N TYR A 92 -27.15 -8.13 22.29
CA TYR A 92 -27.30 -6.92 23.09
C TYR A 92 -27.63 -5.70 22.25
N GLY A 93 -27.09 -5.59 21.04
CA GLY A 93 -27.49 -4.52 20.13
C GLY A 93 -26.77 -4.51 18.80
N VAL A 94 -27.32 -3.69 17.90
CA VAL A 94 -26.87 -3.48 16.53
C VAL A 94 -26.61 -1.99 16.33
N TYR A 95 -25.40 -1.65 15.93
CA TYR A 95 -24.94 -0.26 15.82
C TYR A 95 -24.25 -0.04 14.48
N THR A 96 -24.50 1.08 13.82
CA THR A 96 -23.65 1.52 12.70
C THR A 96 -22.62 2.52 13.20
N MET A 97 -21.44 2.58 12.59
CA MET A 97 -20.42 3.57 12.94
C MET A 97 -19.65 4.09 11.71
N GLY A 98 -18.59 4.86 11.96
CA GLY A 98 -17.66 5.33 10.93
C GLY A 98 -18.16 6.57 10.22
N SER A 99 -18.35 6.48 8.90
CA SER A 99 -18.73 7.65 8.09
C SER A 99 -20.23 7.94 8.08
N THR A 100 -21.07 7.00 8.50
CA THR A 100 -22.54 7.12 8.51
C THR A 100 -23.01 8.34 9.32
N ALA A 101 -24.00 9.06 8.81
CA ALA A 101 -24.56 10.31 9.37
C ALA A 101 -23.59 11.50 9.50
N SER A 102 -22.45 11.48 8.79
CA SER A 102 -21.42 12.52 8.96
C SER A 102 -21.10 13.31 7.69
N PHE A 103 -20.27 14.35 7.83
CA PHE A 103 -19.68 15.01 6.65
C PHE A 103 -18.90 14.03 5.77
N GLY A 104 -18.37 12.94 6.32
CA GLY A 104 -17.64 11.93 5.56
C GLY A 104 -18.49 10.91 4.79
N GLN A 105 -19.82 10.92 4.94
CA GLN A 105 -20.72 10.00 4.24
C GLN A 105 -20.91 10.42 2.78
N ASN A 106 -20.87 9.49 1.85
CA ASN A 106 -21.37 9.73 0.49
C ASN A 106 -22.22 8.52 0.03
N PRO A 107 -22.93 8.61 -1.10
CA PRO A 107 -23.80 7.50 -1.56
C PRO A 107 -23.06 6.18 -1.84
N LYS A 108 -21.73 6.21 -1.98
CA LYS A 108 -20.86 5.04 -2.17
C LYS A 108 -20.12 4.65 -0.87
N SER A 109 -20.46 5.26 0.27
CA SER A 109 -19.90 4.86 1.55
C SER A 109 -20.40 3.49 1.95
N ASP A 110 -19.48 2.68 2.45
CA ASP A 110 -19.71 1.49 3.23
C ASP A 110 -20.42 1.80 4.57
N ILE A 111 -21.22 0.85 5.05
CA ILE A 111 -21.82 0.87 6.39
C ILE A 111 -21.18 -0.21 7.24
N ASP A 112 -20.38 0.21 8.21
CA ASP A 112 -19.81 -0.69 9.21
C ASP A 112 -20.80 -0.89 10.36
N VAL A 113 -21.11 -2.16 10.66
CA VAL A 113 -22.09 -2.58 11.66
C VAL A 113 -21.40 -3.37 12.77
N TRP A 114 -21.56 -2.93 14.01
CA TRP A 114 -21.20 -3.69 15.20
C TRP A 114 -22.41 -4.46 15.71
N LEU A 115 -22.24 -5.78 15.78
CA LEU A 115 -23.17 -6.73 16.36
C LEU A 115 -22.63 -7.17 17.73
N VAL A 116 -23.15 -6.57 18.80
CA VAL A 116 -22.72 -6.90 20.15
C VAL A 116 -23.58 -8.07 20.65
N TYR A 117 -22.95 -9.23 20.81
CA TYR A 117 -23.62 -10.47 21.19
C TYR A 117 -23.57 -10.73 22.71
N ASP A 118 -24.44 -11.61 23.19
CA ASP A 118 -24.44 -12.03 24.60
C ASP A 118 -23.16 -12.86 24.90
N PRO A 119 -22.35 -12.49 25.90
CA PRO A 119 -21.12 -13.19 26.22
C PRO A 119 -21.33 -14.63 26.72
N THR A 120 -22.57 -15.07 26.99
CA THR A 120 -22.87 -16.46 27.35
C THR A 120 -23.04 -17.38 26.14
N LEU A 121 -23.01 -16.88 24.91
CA LEU A 121 -23.07 -17.71 23.71
C LEU A 121 -21.85 -18.62 23.59
N SER A 122 -22.07 -19.85 23.12
CA SER A 122 -21.02 -20.83 22.83
C SER A 122 -20.23 -20.47 21.56
N GLU A 123 -19.05 -21.08 21.37
CA GLU A 123 -18.22 -20.85 20.19
C GLU A 123 -18.93 -21.24 18.87
N ASP A 124 -19.70 -22.33 18.87
CA ASP A 124 -20.48 -22.77 17.72
C ASP A 124 -21.60 -21.76 17.36
N GLU A 125 -22.24 -21.21 18.38
CA GLU A 125 -23.26 -20.16 18.24
C GLU A 125 -22.65 -18.88 17.65
N ILE A 126 -21.48 -18.46 18.15
CA ILE A 126 -20.73 -17.31 17.62
C ILE A 126 -20.32 -17.57 16.17
N ALA A 127 -19.82 -18.76 15.85
CA ALA A 127 -19.44 -19.15 14.49
C ALA A 127 -20.65 -19.10 13.52
N SER A 128 -21.81 -19.56 13.96
CA SER A 128 -23.05 -19.48 13.17
C SER A 128 -23.52 -18.04 12.94
N LEU A 129 -23.39 -17.15 13.95
CA LEU A 129 -23.66 -15.72 13.79
C LEU A 129 -22.66 -15.03 12.84
N GLN A 130 -21.38 -15.42 12.90
CA GLN A 130 -20.35 -14.92 11.99
C GLN A 130 -20.66 -15.33 10.54
N GLN A 131 -21.03 -16.60 10.32
CA GLN A 131 -21.43 -17.08 8.99
C GLN A 131 -22.66 -16.35 8.46
N LYS A 132 -23.70 -16.17 9.30
CA LYS A 132 -24.88 -15.37 8.96
C LYS A 132 -24.51 -13.94 8.57
N SER A 133 -23.58 -13.32 9.30
CA SER A 133 -23.09 -11.97 9.02
C SER A 133 -22.41 -11.86 7.65
N LEU A 134 -21.63 -12.86 7.25
CA LEU A 134 -21.01 -12.94 5.91
C LEU A 134 -22.08 -13.04 4.81
N ILE A 135 -23.03 -13.97 4.95
CA ILE A 135 -24.12 -14.16 3.97
C ILE A 135 -24.95 -12.88 3.82
N LEU A 136 -25.25 -12.20 4.94
CA LEU A 136 -25.99 -10.94 4.91
C LEU A 136 -25.19 -9.82 4.24
N SER A 137 -23.88 -9.73 4.48
CA SER A 137 -23.01 -8.74 3.84
C SER A 137 -23.02 -8.92 2.32
N GLU A 138 -22.95 -10.16 1.83
CA GLU A 138 -23.07 -10.49 0.41
C GLU A 138 -24.46 -10.13 -0.15
N TRP A 139 -25.53 -10.42 0.60
CA TRP A 139 -26.89 -10.08 0.19
C TRP A 139 -27.10 -8.56 0.06
N PHE A 140 -26.63 -7.76 1.01
CA PHE A 140 -26.69 -6.30 0.89
C PHE A 140 -25.90 -5.78 -0.32
N ALA A 141 -24.73 -6.38 -0.61
CA ALA A 141 -23.91 -6.01 -1.76
C ALA A 141 -24.64 -6.24 -3.10
N GLN A 142 -25.53 -7.24 -3.20
CA GLN A 142 -26.39 -7.45 -4.38
C GLN A 142 -27.33 -6.26 -4.65
N HIS A 143 -27.64 -5.47 -3.63
CA HIS A 143 -28.45 -4.26 -3.72
C HIS A 143 -27.61 -2.97 -3.77
N ALA A 144 -26.32 -3.06 -4.13
CA ALA A 144 -25.39 -1.94 -4.19
C ALA A 144 -25.27 -1.16 -2.85
N LEU A 145 -25.41 -1.87 -1.73
CA LEU A 145 -25.11 -1.36 -0.40
C LEU A 145 -24.05 -2.26 0.24
N GLU A 146 -22.83 -1.74 0.39
CA GLU A 146 -21.77 -2.45 1.10
C GLU A 146 -22.00 -2.32 2.61
N VAL A 147 -22.32 -3.44 3.27
CA VAL A 147 -22.51 -3.53 4.72
C VAL A 147 -21.47 -4.50 5.28
N ASN A 148 -20.56 -4.01 6.12
CA ASN A 148 -19.56 -4.85 6.78
C ASN A 148 -20.02 -5.12 8.21
N ILE A 149 -20.28 -6.39 8.54
CA ILE A 149 -20.84 -6.76 9.84
C ILE A 149 -19.75 -7.42 10.70
N TYR A 150 -19.57 -6.87 11.89
CA TYR A 150 -18.52 -7.23 12.82
C TYR A 150 -19.11 -7.68 14.17
N LEU A 151 -18.78 -8.89 14.61
CA LEU A 151 -19.16 -9.38 15.92
C LEU A 151 -18.24 -8.78 16.99
N VAL A 152 -18.83 -8.22 18.05
CA VAL A 152 -18.10 -7.53 19.12
C VAL A 152 -18.47 -8.15 20.47
N HIS A 153 -17.45 -8.56 21.22
CA HIS A 153 -17.64 -9.04 22.58
C HIS A 153 -17.84 -7.83 23.52
N PRO A 154 -18.85 -7.82 24.42
CA PRO A 154 -19.17 -6.62 25.22
C PRO A 154 -18.11 -6.25 26.26
N LYS A 155 -17.21 -7.18 26.61
CA LYS A 155 -16.08 -6.90 27.51
C LYS A 155 -14.76 -6.64 26.79
N GLN A 156 -14.78 -6.57 25.45
CA GLN A 156 -13.57 -6.45 24.64
C GLN A 156 -12.69 -5.26 25.09
N PHE A 157 -13.29 -4.11 25.39
CA PHE A 157 -12.56 -2.88 25.76
C PHE A 157 -12.61 -2.54 27.26
N LEU A 158 -12.94 -3.52 28.12
CA LEU A 158 -13.01 -3.33 29.58
C LEU A 158 -11.75 -3.81 30.33
N SER A 159 -10.97 -4.71 29.73
CA SER A 159 -9.76 -5.27 30.35
C SER A 159 -8.51 -4.52 29.89
N ASN A 160 -7.75 -3.98 30.83
CA ASN A 160 -6.31 -3.83 30.61
C ASN A 160 -5.74 -5.23 30.40
N THR A 161 -5.06 -5.44 29.28
CA THR A 161 -4.27 -6.63 28.89
C THR A 161 -3.73 -7.47 30.07
N ASP A 162 -4.57 -8.35 30.62
CA ASP A 162 -4.17 -9.44 31.51
C ASP A 162 -4.31 -10.74 30.72
N ALA A 163 -3.25 -11.57 30.76
CA ALA A 163 -3.05 -12.77 29.95
C ALA A 163 -4.06 -13.93 30.21
N SER A 164 -5.16 -13.67 30.90
CA SER A 164 -6.17 -14.66 31.33
C SER A 164 -7.45 -14.64 30.50
N VAL A 165 -7.63 -13.66 29.61
CA VAL A 165 -8.73 -13.65 28.64
C VAL A 165 -8.22 -14.26 27.33
N PRO A 166 -8.84 -15.34 26.80
CA PRO A 166 -8.41 -15.93 25.53
C PRO A 166 -8.43 -14.85 24.44
N ASN A 167 -7.44 -14.86 23.55
CA ASN A 167 -7.28 -13.95 22.41
C ASN A 167 -8.66 -13.68 21.74
N ILE A 168 -9.34 -12.61 22.15
CA ILE A 168 -10.57 -12.18 21.52
C ILE A 168 -10.15 -11.74 20.12
N ALA A 169 -10.58 -12.52 19.12
CA ALA A 169 -10.17 -12.36 17.73
C ALA A 169 -10.24 -10.89 17.31
N ALA A 170 -9.16 -10.40 16.70
CA ALA A 170 -9.13 -9.07 16.11
C ALA A 170 -10.31 -8.93 15.12
N LEU A 171 -10.97 -7.78 15.16
CA LEU A 171 -12.13 -7.48 14.31
C LEU A 171 -11.72 -7.50 12.82
N GLY A 172 -12.18 -8.52 12.09
CA GLY A 172 -12.12 -8.60 10.61
C GLY A 172 -10.97 -9.44 10.03
N CYS A 173 -11.08 -9.81 8.75
CA CYS A 173 -10.07 -10.55 7.99
C CYS A 173 -8.76 -9.77 7.73
N GLU A 174 -8.69 -8.51 8.16
CA GLU A 174 -7.52 -7.65 7.98
C GLU A 174 -6.87 -7.41 9.35
N ASN A 175 -5.93 -8.30 9.70
CA ASN A 175 -5.21 -8.37 10.98
C ASN A 175 -4.62 -7.02 11.45
N SER A 176 -5.41 -6.21 12.17
CA SER A 176 -4.91 -5.01 12.87
C SER A 176 -4.46 -5.29 14.30
N GLY A 177 -4.59 -6.54 14.80
CA GLY A 177 -4.16 -6.93 16.14
C GLY A 177 -4.63 -5.99 17.26
N SER A 178 -3.87 -5.93 18.35
CA SER A 178 -4.02 -5.02 19.50
C SER A 178 -3.65 -3.55 19.20
N VAL A 179 -3.51 -3.16 17.92
CA VAL A 179 -2.82 -1.93 17.48
C VAL A 179 -3.76 -0.71 17.36
N GLN A 180 -5.09 -0.92 17.37
CA GLN A 180 -6.11 0.15 17.32
C GLN A 180 -7.21 -0.04 18.36
N HIS A 181 -6.93 -0.69 19.50
CA HIS A 181 -7.96 -1.12 20.43
C HIS A 181 -8.81 0.05 20.94
N TRP A 182 -8.16 1.04 21.54
CA TRP A 182 -8.87 2.15 22.17
C TRP A 182 -9.30 3.23 21.17
N LEU A 183 -8.52 3.42 20.11
CA LEU A 183 -8.88 4.37 19.04
C LEU A 183 -10.08 3.91 18.22
N LEU A 184 -10.27 2.60 18.08
CA LEU A 184 -11.49 2.05 17.48
C LEU A 184 -12.71 2.31 18.37
N LEU A 185 -12.56 2.17 19.69
CA LEU A 185 -13.63 2.54 20.64
C LEU A 185 -13.93 4.05 20.62
N GLU A 186 -12.91 4.90 20.52
CA GLU A 186 -13.07 6.35 20.33
C GLU A 186 -13.88 6.65 19.05
N GLU A 187 -13.53 5.98 17.94
CA GLU A 187 -14.25 6.10 16.67
C GLU A 187 -15.70 5.65 16.81
N PHE A 188 -15.95 4.55 17.53
CA PHE A 188 -17.29 4.08 17.84
C PHE A 188 -18.08 5.14 18.64
N TYR A 189 -17.56 5.61 19.77
CA TYR A 189 -18.27 6.58 20.61
C TYR A 189 -18.58 7.90 19.89
N ARG A 190 -17.64 8.42 19.10
CA ARG A 190 -17.90 9.68 18.37
C ARG A 190 -18.88 9.53 17.21
N SER A 191 -19.08 8.33 16.65
CA SER A 191 -19.84 8.15 15.40
C SER A 191 -21.05 7.24 15.46
N GLN A 192 -21.19 6.41 16.50
CA GLN A 192 -22.18 5.33 16.51
C GLN A 192 -23.63 5.83 16.38
N ILE A 193 -24.45 4.99 15.75
CA ILE A 193 -25.90 5.07 15.71
C ILE A 193 -26.44 3.73 16.17
N CYS A 194 -27.14 3.72 17.29
CA CYS A 194 -27.86 2.56 17.79
C CYS A 194 -29.11 2.35 16.91
N LEU A 195 -29.09 1.28 16.12
CA LEU A 195 -30.23 0.84 15.30
C LEU A 195 -31.23 0.05 16.15
N ALA A 196 -30.74 -0.81 17.03
CA ALA A 196 -31.54 -1.66 17.91
C ALA A 196 -30.73 -2.12 19.13
N GLY A 197 -31.42 -2.51 20.21
CA GLY A 197 -30.78 -3.04 21.41
C GLY A 197 -30.52 -2.01 22.51
N LYS A 198 -29.60 -2.38 23.41
CA LYS A 198 -29.14 -1.53 24.52
C LYS A 198 -28.62 -0.18 24.01
N ARG A 199 -28.93 0.90 24.71
CA ARG A 199 -28.37 2.22 24.40
C ARG A 199 -26.92 2.30 24.86
N VAL A 200 -26.06 2.98 24.10
CA VAL A 200 -24.63 3.09 24.45
C VAL A 200 -24.43 4.17 25.52
N ALA A 201 -23.75 3.83 26.61
CA ALA A 201 -23.25 4.77 27.60
C ALA A 201 -21.82 5.20 27.21
N TRP A 202 -21.70 6.34 26.52
CA TRP A 202 -20.43 6.79 25.91
C TRP A 202 -19.93 8.14 26.44
N TRP A 203 -20.63 8.76 27.39
CA TRP A 203 -20.21 10.03 27.96
C TRP A 203 -18.98 9.86 28.87
N PRO A 204 -18.11 10.89 28.98
CA PRO A 204 -16.96 10.86 29.87
C PRO A 204 -17.37 10.55 31.33
N GLY A 205 -16.74 9.54 31.92
CA GLY A 205 -17.04 9.09 33.29
C GLY A 205 -18.31 8.27 33.45
N ALA A 206 -18.89 7.74 32.36
CA ALA A 206 -19.97 6.77 32.44
C ALA A 206 -19.55 5.52 33.25
N GLU A 207 -20.47 5.01 34.07
CA GLU A 207 -20.33 3.73 34.76
C GLU A 207 -21.18 2.65 34.07
N ALA A 208 -20.91 1.38 34.39
CA ALA A 208 -21.69 0.27 33.85
C ALA A 208 -23.13 0.31 34.39
N ILE A 209 -24.10 0.51 33.48
CA ILE A 209 -25.54 0.47 33.77
C ILE A 209 -26.11 -0.77 33.11
N GLU A 210 -26.83 -1.62 33.85
CA GLU A 210 -27.31 -2.92 33.35
C GLU A 210 -28.16 -2.82 32.06
N SER A 211 -28.98 -1.78 31.96
CA SER A 211 -29.85 -1.50 30.80
C SER A 211 -29.14 -0.87 29.61
N HIS A 212 -27.88 -0.48 29.75
CA HIS A 212 -27.09 0.19 28.70
C HIS A 212 -25.86 -0.65 28.33
N LEU A 213 -25.34 -0.40 27.14
CA LEU A 213 -24.07 -0.95 26.71
C LEU A 213 -22.95 0.01 27.12
N PHE A 214 -22.08 -0.43 28.02
CA PHE A 214 -20.83 0.25 28.34
C PHE A 214 -19.66 -0.62 27.87
N LEU A 215 -18.83 -0.09 26.97
CA LEU A 215 -17.72 -0.84 26.38
C LEU A 215 -16.36 -0.48 27.00
N GLY A 216 -16.24 0.65 27.69
CA GLY A 216 -14.98 1.12 28.28
C GLY A 216 -14.86 2.64 28.28
N ASP A 217 -13.77 3.15 28.85
CA ASP A 217 -13.47 4.59 28.90
C ASP A 217 -12.30 4.92 27.95
N VAL A 218 -12.46 5.96 27.13
CA VAL A 218 -11.47 6.39 26.14
C VAL A 218 -10.69 7.63 26.56
N ARG A 219 -10.94 8.20 27.76
CA ARG A 219 -10.29 9.46 28.19
C ARG A 219 -8.76 9.39 28.24
N ASN A 220 -8.20 8.23 28.60
CA ASN A 220 -6.77 8.02 28.75
C ASN A 220 -6.28 6.96 27.78
N LEU A 221 -5.87 7.38 26.60
CA LEU A 221 -5.26 6.51 25.60
C LEU A 221 -3.78 6.30 25.91
N PRO A 222 -3.26 5.06 25.89
CA PRO A 222 -1.82 4.83 26.03
C PRO A 222 -1.08 5.37 24.80
N ALA A 223 0.13 5.90 25.00
CA ALA A 223 0.95 6.45 23.91
C ALA A 223 1.20 5.46 22.75
N SER A 224 1.27 4.15 23.05
CA SER A 224 1.43 3.07 22.06
C SER A 224 0.31 3.00 21.02
N GLU A 225 -0.93 3.34 21.39
CA GLU A 225 -2.07 3.34 20.48
C GLU A 225 -1.94 4.38 19.37
N TYR A 226 -1.44 5.58 19.67
CA TYR A 226 -1.32 6.64 18.66
C TYR A 226 -0.38 6.24 17.53
N PHE A 227 0.79 5.69 17.89
CA PHE A 227 1.78 5.30 16.90
C PHE A 227 1.36 4.03 16.14
N GLY A 228 0.93 3.00 16.86
CA GLY A 228 0.45 1.76 16.26
C GLY A 228 -0.69 2.02 15.28
N ALA A 229 -1.71 2.76 15.70
CA ALA A 229 -2.84 3.08 14.85
C ALA A 229 -2.45 3.89 13.62
N SER A 230 -1.46 4.78 13.77
CA SER A 230 -0.96 5.57 12.65
C SER A 230 -0.29 4.71 11.60
N LEU A 231 0.54 3.73 12.00
CA LEU A 231 1.15 2.78 11.06
C LEU A 231 0.09 2.00 10.27
N TRP A 232 -0.99 1.56 10.94
CA TRP A 232 -2.09 0.89 10.25
C TRP A 232 -2.85 1.82 9.30
N GLN A 233 -3.11 3.07 9.70
CA GLN A 233 -3.76 4.03 8.79
C GLN A 233 -2.86 4.36 7.60
N LEU A 234 -1.56 4.53 7.80
CA LEU A 234 -0.58 4.69 6.72
C LEU A 234 -0.61 3.50 5.76
N TYR A 235 -0.66 2.29 6.28
CA TYR A 235 -0.79 1.06 5.50
C TYR A 235 -2.06 1.04 4.65
N LYS A 236 -3.23 1.27 5.27
CA LYS A 236 -4.50 1.41 4.53
C LYS A 236 -4.49 2.57 3.53
N GLY A 237 -3.66 3.57 3.81
CA GLY A 237 -3.41 4.73 2.96
C GLY A 237 -2.68 4.40 1.67
N LEU A 238 -1.97 3.27 1.55
CA LEU A 238 -1.34 2.86 0.29
C LEU A 238 -2.39 2.66 -0.82
N ASP A 239 -3.50 2.00 -0.48
CA ASP A 239 -4.60 1.77 -1.41
C ASP A 239 -5.60 2.93 -1.43
N LYS A 240 -5.93 3.50 -0.25
CA LYS A 240 -6.95 4.55 -0.08
C LYS A 240 -6.40 5.78 0.67
N PRO A 241 -5.43 6.53 0.10
CA PRO A 241 -4.64 7.55 0.82
C PRO A 241 -5.48 8.67 1.39
N HIS A 242 -6.56 9.07 0.73
CA HIS A 242 -7.41 10.16 1.22
C HIS A 242 -8.28 9.80 2.41
N LYS A 243 -8.71 8.54 2.53
CA LYS A 243 -9.47 8.09 3.71
C LYS A 243 -8.53 8.04 4.91
N ALA A 244 -7.31 7.54 4.68
CA ALA A 244 -6.27 7.41 5.68
C ALA A 244 -5.71 8.75 6.15
N LEU A 245 -5.44 9.70 5.23
CA LEU A 245 -4.77 10.96 5.55
C LEU A 245 -5.45 11.72 6.69
N LEU A 246 -6.77 11.91 6.62
CA LEU A 246 -7.49 12.63 7.69
C LEU A 246 -7.42 11.90 9.04
N LYS A 247 -7.36 10.56 9.05
CA LYS A 247 -7.17 9.79 10.27
C LYS A 247 -5.74 9.92 10.81
N VAL A 248 -4.73 9.80 9.94
CA VAL A 248 -3.31 9.97 10.30
C VAL A 248 -3.06 11.38 10.86
N MET A 249 -3.57 12.42 10.19
CA MET A 249 -3.46 13.80 10.64
C MET A 249 -4.18 14.06 11.98
N LEU A 250 -5.30 13.37 12.24
CA LEU A 250 -5.96 13.44 13.54
C LEU A 250 -5.08 12.82 14.63
N LEU A 251 -4.45 11.67 14.36
CA LEU A 251 -3.56 11.01 15.30
C LEU A 251 -2.33 11.85 15.60
N GLU A 252 -1.76 12.51 14.59
CA GLU A 252 -0.68 13.48 14.79
C GLU A 252 -1.12 14.67 15.65
N ALA A 253 -2.31 15.23 15.40
CA ALA A 253 -2.86 16.31 16.22
C ALA A 253 -3.12 15.86 17.66
N TYR A 254 -3.59 14.63 17.88
CA TYR A 254 -3.71 14.12 19.24
C TYR A 254 -2.34 13.89 19.89
N ALA A 255 -1.37 13.36 19.15
CA ALA A 255 -0.02 13.11 19.66
C ALA A 255 0.69 14.40 20.08
N SER A 256 0.42 15.54 19.43
CA SER A 256 1.00 16.83 19.82
C SER A 256 0.52 17.34 21.18
N ASP A 257 -0.67 16.94 21.59
CA ASP A 257 -1.32 17.38 22.84
C ASP A 257 -1.22 16.32 23.95
N TYR A 258 -0.58 15.17 23.66
CA TYR A 258 -0.40 14.09 24.62
C TYR A 258 0.41 14.54 25.85
N PRO A 259 0.04 14.12 27.08
CA PRO A 259 -1.02 13.16 27.43
C PRO A 259 -2.43 13.76 27.59
N ASN A 260 -2.61 15.05 27.35
CA ASN A 260 -3.87 15.78 27.61
C ASN A 260 -4.73 15.97 26.36
N SER A 261 -4.63 15.06 25.39
CA SER A 261 -5.29 15.16 24.09
C SER A 261 -6.81 15.21 24.24
N GLU A 262 -7.47 16.24 23.69
CA GLU A 262 -8.93 16.31 23.69
C GLU A 262 -9.53 15.56 22.49
N LEU A 263 -9.99 14.33 22.75
CA LEU A 263 -10.60 13.47 21.74
C LEU A 263 -11.88 14.06 21.15
N VAL A 264 -12.14 13.74 19.89
CA VAL A 264 -13.34 14.16 19.16
C VAL A 264 -14.59 13.61 19.84
N ALA A 265 -14.58 12.38 20.35
CA ALA A 265 -15.69 11.85 21.16
C ALA A 265 -16.05 12.78 22.34
N THR A 266 -15.04 13.27 23.06
CA THR A 266 -15.21 14.22 24.17
C THR A 266 -15.75 15.56 23.68
N GLN A 267 -15.25 16.09 22.56
CA GLN A 267 -15.76 17.34 21.96
C GLN A 267 -17.23 17.21 21.55
N VAL A 268 -17.61 16.09 20.92
CA VAL A 268 -19.00 15.82 20.54
C VAL A 268 -19.88 15.80 21.78
N TRP A 269 -19.47 15.11 22.85
CA TRP A 269 -20.23 15.06 24.09
C TRP A 269 -20.44 16.46 24.69
N LYS A 270 -19.36 17.23 24.88
CA LYS A 270 -19.42 18.58 25.46
C LYS A 270 -20.39 19.49 24.70
N ARG A 271 -20.34 19.47 23.37
CA ARG A 271 -21.25 20.27 22.53
C ARG A 271 -22.69 19.77 22.60
N THR A 272 -22.89 18.46 22.65
CA THR A 272 -24.23 17.85 22.79
C THR A 272 -24.87 18.25 24.13
N LEU A 273 -24.09 18.19 25.22
CA LEU A 273 -24.54 18.59 26.55
C LEU A 273 -24.88 20.08 26.62
N ALA A 274 -24.14 20.92 25.89
CA ALA A 274 -24.44 22.34 25.72
C ALA A 274 -25.66 22.62 24.81
N GLY A 275 -26.32 21.59 24.29
CA GLY A 275 -27.53 21.70 23.46
C GLY A 275 -27.27 21.87 21.95
N ASP A 276 -26.04 21.72 21.48
CA ASP A 276 -25.72 21.79 20.05
C ASP A 276 -26.01 20.46 19.33
N PHE A 277 -27.17 20.39 18.68
CA PHE A 277 -27.56 19.29 17.79
C PHE A 277 -27.50 19.70 16.30
N SER A 278 -26.82 20.81 15.99
CA SER A 278 -26.69 21.33 14.63
C SER A 278 -25.63 20.58 13.83
N ALA A 279 -25.49 20.91 12.55
CA ALA A 279 -24.44 20.35 11.69
C ALA A 279 -23.02 20.65 12.19
N PHE A 280 -22.84 21.60 13.11
CA PHE A 280 -21.54 21.97 13.69
C PHE A 280 -21.06 20.96 14.74
N ASN A 281 -21.95 20.16 15.30
CA ASN A 281 -21.63 19.05 16.20
C ASN A 281 -21.61 17.71 15.44
N ASP A 282 -21.02 17.71 14.25
CA ASP A 282 -20.73 16.50 13.49
C ASP A 282 -19.33 15.99 13.81
N ALA A 283 -19.18 14.68 14.03
CA ALA A 283 -17.90 14.08 14.42
C ALA A 283 -16.83 14.20 13.32
N TYR A 284 -17.21 14.12 12.05
CA TYR A 284 -16.25 14.22 10.94
C TYR A 284 -15.82 15.68 10.72
N PHE A 285 -16.75 16.62 10.89
CA PHE A 285 -16.41 18.04 10.91
C PHE A 285 -15.50 18.40 12.09
N LEU A 286 -15.79 17.91 13.29
CA LEU A 286 -14.96 18.12 14.48
C LEU A 286 -13.56 17.53 14.33
N LEU A 287 -13.45 16.34 13.72
CA LEU A 287 -12.17 15.75 13.32
C LEU A 287 -11.37 16.71 12.44
N TYR A 288 -11.98 17.25 11.38
CA TYR A 288 -11.33 18.26 10.53
C TYR A 288 -10.94 19.50 11.34
N GLN A 289 -11.80 19.99 12.24
CA GLN A 289 -11.50 21.17 13.05
C GLN A 289 -10.31 20.93 14.01
N SER A 290 -10.16 19.73 14.57
CA SER A 290 -8.98 19.39 15.39
C SER A 290 -7.70 19.49 14.57
N ILE A 291 -7.70 18.95 13.34
CA ILE A 291 -6.55 19.02 12.44
C ILE A 291 -6.28 20.46 12.00
N GLU A 292 -7.32 21.23 11.68
CA GLU A 292 -7.20 22.64 11.30
C GLU A 292 -6.54 23.46 12.41
N ARG A 293 -7.02 23.33 13.66
CA ARG A 293 -6.43 24.02 14.82
C ARG A 293 -4.96 23.64 15.02
N TYR A 294 -4.64 22.35 14.92
CA TYR A 294 -3.27 21.85 15.04
C TYR A 294 -2.34 22.48 14.00
N LEU A 295 -2.73 22.47 12.72
CA LEU A 295 -1.92 23.02 11.63
C LEU A 295 -1.83 24.54 11.66
N GLU A 296 -2.90 25.23 12.07
CA GLU A 296 -2.86 26.68 12.30
C GLU A 296 -1.90 27.05 13.43
N HIS A 297 -1.90 26.30 14.53
CA HIS A 297 -0.95 26.48 15.64
C HIS A 297 0.50 26.23 15.20
N LYS A 298 0.73 25.23 14.33
CA LYS A 298 2.05 24.97 13.70
C LYS A 298 2.40 25.97 12.59
N ASN A 299 1.47 26.85 12.20
CA ASN A 299 1.59 27.75 11.03
C ASN A 299 1.89 27.01 9.71
N ASP A 300 1.44 25.77 9.58
CA ASP A 300 1.64 24.94 8.38
C ASP A 300 0.46 25.10 7.40
N LYS A 301 0.52 26.21 6.65
CA LYS A 301 -0.52 26.55 5.67
C LYS A 301 -0.58 25.59 4.49
N ARG A 302 0.54 24.94 4.14
CA ARG A 302 0.63 24.04 2.99
C ARG A 302 -0.14 22.76 3.29
N ARG A 303 0.16 22.10 4.42
CA ARG A 303 -0.55 20.88 4.83
C ARG A 303 -2.03 21.17 5.07
N LEU A 304 -2.34 22.33 5.65
CA LEU A 304 -3.72 22.74 5.92
C LEU A 304 -4.57 22.84 4.65
N GLU A 305 -4.02 23.43 3.58
CA GLU A 305 -4.73 23.54 2.30
C GLU A 305 -5.01 22.17 1.67
N ILE A 306 -4.08 21.22 1.77
CA ILE A 306 -4.31 19.86 1.25
C ILE A 306 -5.36 19.13 2.10
N VAL A 307 -5.29 19.23 3.43
CA VAL A 307 -6.32 18.70 4.35
C VAL A 307 -7.71 19.25 4.02
N ARG A 308 -7.83 20.55 3.73
CA ARG A 308 -9.10 21.19 3.31
C ARG A 308 -9.63 20.58 2.01
N ARG A 309 -8.77 20.37 1.01
CA ARG A 309 -9.15 19.72 -0.25
C ARG A 309 -9.60 18.28 -0.03
N CYS A 310 -8.87 17.51 0.79
CA CYS A 310 -9.24 16.15 1.15
C CYS A 310 -10.60 16.08 1.86
N PHE A 311 -10.82 16.95 2.84
CA PHE A 311 -12.10 17.04 3.56
C PHE A 311 -13.23 17.39 2.59
N TYR A 312 -13.04 18.39 1.72
CA TYR A 312 -14.04 18.78 0.72
C TYR A 312 -14.39 17.64 -0.24
N LEU A 313 -13.39 17.00 -0.85
CA LEU A 313 -13.58 15.88 -1.77
C LEU A 313 -14.26 14.70 -1.09
N LYS A 314 -13.93 14.45 0.19
CA LYS A 314 -14.52 13.37 0.97
C LYS A 314 -16.01 13.62 1.27
N CYS A 315 -16.44 14.88 1.41
CA CYS A 315 -17.84 15.22 1.59
C CYS A 315 -18.71 14.82 0.39
N GLY A 316 -18.15 14.79 -0.82
CA GLY A 316 -18.86 14.40 -2.03
C GLY A 316 -19.94 15.39 -2.49
N ILE A 317 -19.94 16.62 -1.95
CA ILE A 317 -20.89 17.68 -2.29
C ILE A 317 -20.28 18.59 -3.34
N ARG A 318 -20.99 18.82 -4.45
CA ARG A 318 -20.53 19.66 -5.56
C ARG A 318 -21.17 21.05 -5.47
N LEU A 319 -20.40 22.06 -5.06
CA LEU A 319 -20.90 23.42 -4.84
C LEU A 319 -21.07 24.23 -6.14
N THR A 320 -20.29 23.91 -7.19
CA THR A 320 -20.39 24.55 -8.51
C THR A 320 -21.55 24.02 -9.36
N VAL A 321 -22.13 22.87 -8.99
CA VAL A 321 -23.24 22.24 -9.74
C VAL A 321 -24.57 22.69 -9.14
N ALA A 322 -25.31 23.53 -9.87
CA ALA A 322 -26.56 24.12 -9.38
C ALA A 322 -27.64 23.09 -9.02
N GLU A 323 -27.70 21.97 -9.77
CA GLU A 323 -28.68 20.89 -9.59
C GLU A 323 -28.28 19.87 -8.51
N HIS A 324 -27.12 20.03 -7.86
CA HIS A 324 -26.67 19.08 -6.85
C HIS A 324 -27.62 19.09 -5.63
N PRO A 325 -28.04 17.91 -5.11
CA PRO A 325 -28.90 17.83 -3.93
C PRO A 325 -28.31 18.57 -2.72
N LYS A 326 -29.11 19.44 -2.11
CA LYS A 326 -28.70 20.24 -0.95
C LYS A 326 -29.17 19.58 0.34
N ASP A 327 -28.32 18.75 0.92
CA ASP A 327 -28.56 18.14 2.23
C ASP A 327 -28.18 19.06 3.40
N TRP A 328 -28.25 18.54 4.63
CA TRP A 328 -27.95 19.26 5.87
C TRP A 328 -26.50 19.76 5.99
N ARG A 329 -25.58 19.30 5.13
CA ARG A 329 -24.16 19.66 5.13
C ARG A 329 -23.85 20.78 4.13
N TYR A 330 -24.65 20.90 3.06
CA TYR A 330 -24.38 21.77 1.92
C TYR A 330 -24.01 23.21 2.30
N TYR A 331 -24.89 23.91 3.03
CA TYR A 331 -24.69 25.32 3.37
C TYR A 331 -23.50 25.53 4.32
N LYS A 332 -23.20 24.54 5.16
CA LYS A 332 -22.03 24.60 6.02
C LYS A 332 -20.76 24.47 5.20
N LEU A 333 -20.70 23.53 4.26
CA LEU A 333 -19.54 23.38 3.36
C LEU A 333 -19.34 24.64 2.50
N GLN A 334 -20.42 25.24 2.01
CA GLN A 334 -20.37 26.53 1.29
C GLN A 334 -19.75 27.64 2.15
N SER A 335 -20.16 27.75 3.42
CA SER A 335 -19.58 28.70 4.37
C SER A 335 -18.09 28.43 4.64
N LEU A 336 -17.66 27.17 4.70
CA LEU A 336 -16.25 26.80 4.86
C LEU A 336 -15.43 27.23 3.64
N VAL A 337 -15.87 26.88 2.43
CA VAL A 337 -15.19 27.23 1.17
C VAL A 337 -15.05 28.75 1.01
N THR A 338 -16.10 29.50 1.36
CA THR A 338 -16.06 30.97 1.35
C THR A 338 -15.00 31.51 2.32
N ARG A 339 -14.90 30.92 3.52
CA ARG A 339 -13.89 31.33 4.53
C ARG A 339 -12.47 30.96 4.12
N TRP A 340 -12.29 29.82 3.46
CA TRP A 340 -10.98 29.39 2.95
C TRP A 340 -10.47 30.29 1.81
N GLY A 341 -11.35 31.07 1.17
CA GLY A 341 -10.98 31.98 0.10
C GLY A 341 -10.60 31.26 -1.20
N TRP A 342 -11.17 30.08 -1.43
CA TRP A 342 -10.94 29.33 -2.67
C TRP A 342 -11.52 30.07 -3.88
N SER A 343 -10.77 30.05 -4.99
CA SER A 343 -11.24 30.58 -6.26
C SER A 343 -12.24 29.65 -6.92
N ASP A 344 -13.11 30.20 -7.77
CA ASP A 344 -14.09 29.42 -8.55
C ASP A 344 -13.41 28.37 -9.45
N ASN A 345 -12.19 28.65 -9.93
CA ASN A 345 -11.41 27.70 -10.74
C ASN A 345 -10.97 26.48 -9.90
N LEU A 346 -10.45 26.70 -8.70
CA LEU A 346 -10.09 25.61 -7.80
C LEU A 346 -11.33 24.78 -7.45
N LEU A 347 -12.43 25.45 -7.07
CA LEU A 347 -13.67 24.77 -6.71
C LEU A 347 -14.24 23.95 -7.88
N GLY A 348 -14.26 24.53 -9.08
CA GLY A 348 -14.67 23.83 -10.30
C GLY A 348 -13.77 22.62 -10.61
N THR A 349 -12.45 22.74 -10.39
CA THR A 349 -11.51 21.64 -10.54
C THR A 349 -11.81 20.51 -9.55
N LEU A 350 -12.03 20.81 -8.27
CA LEU A 350 -12.34 19.81 -7.24
C LEU A 350 -13.69 19.14 -7.51
N ASP A 351 -14.69 19.89 -7.98
CA ASP A 351 -16.01 19.35 -8.32
C ASP A 351 -16.00 18.44 -9.54
N GLN A 352 -15.03 18.63 -10.44
CA GLN A 352 -14.79 17.80 -11.61
C GLN A 352 -13.74 16.71 -11.35
N CYS A 353 -13.55 16.27 -10.09
CA CYS A 353 -12.55 15.24 -9.79
C CYS A 353 -12.78 13.90 -10.51
N ASP A 354 -14.03 13.59 -10.86
CA ASP A 354 -14.42 12.45 -11.72
C ASP A 354 -13.75 12.44 -13.09
N SER A 355 -13.32 13.61 -13.58
CA SER A 355 -12.68 13.84 -14.87
C SER A 355 -11.26 14.40 -14.74
N TRP A 356 -10.61 14.28 -13.58
CA TRP A 356 -9.21 14.67 -13.46
C TRP A 356 -8.34 13.88 -14.43
N HIS A 357 -7.53 14.63 -15.17
CA HIS A 357 -6.55 14.07 -16.07
C HIS A 357 -5.29 13.62 -15.29
N CYS A 358 -4.41 12.81 -15.88
CA CYS A 358 -3.27 12.22 -15.16
C CYS A 358 -2.35 13.22 -14.43
N GLY A 359 -2.18 14.45 -14.93
CA GLY A 359 -1.29 15.44 -14.29
C GLY A 359 -1.88 16.09 -13.02
N GLN A 360 -3.20 16.26 -12.97
CA GLN A 360 -3.93 16.74 -11.78
C GLN A 360 -3.90 15.67 -10.71
N LEU A 361 -4.15 14.42 -11.13
CA LEU A 361 -4.11 13.27 -10.24
C LEU A 361 -2.71 13.03 -9.68
N GLN A 362 -1.68 13.10 -10.53
CA GLN A 362 -0.30 12.98 -10.10
C GLN A 362 0.06 14.05 -9.07
N TRP A 363 -0.20 15.33 -9.38
CA TRP A 363 0.04 16.42 -8.44
C TRP A 363 -0.66 16.19 -7.10
N PHE A 364 -1.92 15.77 -7.13
CA PHE A 364 -2.67 15.51 -5.91
C PHE A 364 -2.10 14.32 -5.11
N ASN A 365 -1.75 13.21 -5.78
CA ASN A 365 -1.15 12.04 -5.14
C ASN A 365 0.21 12.38 -4.52
N GLU A 366 1.06 13.14 -5.20
CA GLU A 366 2.34 13.64 -4.67
C GLU A 366 2.12 14.43 -3.37
N GLN A 367 1.13 15.34 -3.35
CA GLN A 367 0.80 16.10 -2.14
C GLN A 367 0.28 15.21 -1.00
N LEU A 368 -0.55 14.20 -1.29
CA LEU A 368 -0.99 13.25 -0.25
C LEU A 368 0.20 12.46 0.32
N ASN A 369 1.09 12.01 -0.55
CA ASN A 369 2.22 11.19 -0.18
C ASN A 369 3.19 11.95 0.72
N GLU A 370 3.54 13.17 0.34
CA GLU A 370 4.38 14.07 1.14
C GLU A 370 3.78 14.30 2.54
N LEU A 371 2.46 14.53 2.63
CA LEU A 371 1.80 14.73 3.92
C LEU A 371 1.79 13.47 4.79
N MET A 372 1.48 12.31 4.21
CA MET A 372 1.50 11.03 4.91
C MET A 372 2.91 10.73 5.44
N LEU A 373 3.94 11.03 4.65
CA LEU A 373 5.34 10.86 5.03
C LEU A 373 5.74 11.78 6.19
N GLY A 374 5.41 13.06 6.11
CA GLY A 374 5.67 14.01 7.19
C GLY A 374 4.94 13.65 8.48
N SER A 375 3.70 13.15 8.39
CA SER A 375 2.98 12.64 9.55
C SER A 375 3.63 11.40 10.15
N TYR A 376 4.05 10.45 9.32
CA TYR A 376 4.78 9.26 9.78
C TYR A 376 6.04 9.65 10.57
N GLN A 377 6.86 10.57 10.04
CA GLN A 377 8.06 11.05 10.71
C GLN A 377 7.74 11.71 12.05
N THR A 378 6.70 12.56 12.10
CA THR A 378 6.26 13.22 13.34
C THR A 378 5.82 12.20 14.39
N LEU A 379 5.07 11.17 13.98
CA LEU A 379 4.59 10.11 14.86
C LEU A 379 5.71 9.17 15.31
N LEU A 380 6.73 8.96 14.47
CA LEU A 380 7.94 8.22 14.83
C LEU A 380 8.76 8.96 15.89
N GLN A 381 8.91 10.29 15.74
CA GLN A 381 9.52 11.13 16.77
C GLN A 381 8.75 11.09 18.09
N PHE A 382 7.41 11.13 18.03
CA PHE A 382 6.56 10.95 19.20
C PHE A 382 6.79 9.59 19.88
N ALA A 383 6.87 8.51 19.11
CA ALA A 383 7.12 7.17 19.65
C ALA A 383 8.48 7.06 20.33
N SER A 384 9.51 7.67 19.75
CA SER A 384 10.84 7.78 20.35
C SER A 384 10.81 8.52 21.69
N ALA A 385 10.20 9.71 21.72
CA ALA A 385 10.12 10.56 22.90
C ALA A 385 9.38 9.90 24.07
N ASN A 386 8.44 8.99 23.78
CA ASN A 386 7.66 8.25 24.77
C ASN A 386 8.18 6.82 25.03
N GLN A 387 9.34 6.42 24.50
CA GLN A 387 9.99 5.13 24.75
C GLN A 387 9.06 3.91 24.52
N LEU A 388 8.35 3.86 23.40
CA LEU A 388 7.30 2.86 23.13
C LEU A 388 7.81 1.44 22.77
N SER A 389 9.00 1.05 23.25
CA SER A 389 9.76 -0.13 22.82
C SER A 389 9.09 -1.48 23.08
N ASP A 390 8.27 -1.59 24.13
CA ASP A 390 7.87 -2.91 24.66
C ASP A 390 6.52 -3.41 24.11
N SER A 391 5.77 -2.56 23.39
CA SER A 391 4.37 -2.82 23.04
C SER A 391 4.09 -3.12 21.56
N LEU A 392 5.02 -2.79 20.66
CA LEU A 392 4.86 -2.98 19.22
C LEU A 392 5.67 -4.18 18.76
N LYS A 393 5.05 -5.15 18.07
CA LYS A 393 5.79 -6.23 17.42
C LYS A 393 6.71 -5.64 16.36
N ILE A 394 7.99 -5.63 16.63
CA ILE A 394 9.03 -4.99 15.80
C ILE A 394 9.13 -5.61 14.40
N SER A 395 8.73 -6.88 14.25
CA SER A 395 8.57 -7.52 12.94
C SER A 395 7.49 -6.88 12.07
N GLU A 396 6.38 -6.43 12.66
CA GLU A 396 5.30 -5.74 11.93
C GLU A 396 5.75 -4.33 11.52
N LEU A 397 6.47 -3.63 12.39
CA LEU A 397 7.03 -2.31 12.11
C LEU A 397 8.02 -2.36 10.93
N GLY A 398 8.98 -3.30 10.95
CA GLY A 398 9.94 -3.46 9.87
C GLY A 398 9.29 -3.75 8.51
N LEU A 399 8.25 -4.59 8.50
CA LEU A 399 7.50 -4.92 7.29
C LEU A 399 6.71 -3.70 6.78
N LEU A 400 5.96 -3.03 7.66
CA LEU A 400 5.18 -1.85 7.33
C LEU A 400 6.07 -0.73 6.78
N THR A 401 7.19 -0.43 7.45
CA THR A 401 8.13 0.61 7.00
C THR A 401 8.72 0.29 5.63
N ARG A 402 9.07 -0.97 5.34
CA ARG A 402 9.51 -1.36 3.98
C ARG A 402 8.40 -1.21 2.95
N LYS A 403 7.17 -1.55 3.29
CA LYS A 403 6.04 -1.33 2.37
C LYS A 403 5.81 0.15 2.10
N LEU A 404 5.93 1.01 3.13
CA LEU A 404 5.89 2.46 2.97
C LEU A 404 7.07 2.96 2.09
N HIS A 405 8.28 2.42 2.27
CA HIS A 405 9.42 2.71 1.38
C HIS A 405 9.06 2.46 -0.07
N THR A 406 8.42 1.34 -0.38
CA THR A 406 8.08 1.01 -1.78
C THR A 406 7.14 2.00 -2.44
N TYR A 407 6.45 2.82 -1.66
CA TYR A 407 5.49 3.80 -2.14
C TYR A 407 6.02 5.24 -2.09
N PHE A 408 6.94 5.53 -1.17
CA PHE A 408 7.47 6.87 -0.91
C PHE A 408 8.95 7.04 -1.29
N SER A 409 9.59 6.03 -1.89
CA SER A 409 10.98 6.14 -2.34
C SER A 409 11.14 7.18 -3.46
N ASP A 410 12.21 7.96 -3.38
CA ASP A 410 12.62 8.96 -4.39
C ASP A 410 13.51 8.35 -5.49
N ASP A 411 13.46 7.03 -5.72
CA ASP A 411 14.27 6.37 -6.74
C ASP A 411 13.87 6.82 -8.16
N ASP A 412 14.82 7.46 -8.86
CA ASP A 412 14.70 7.94 -10.23
C ASP A 412 14.47 6.83 -11.27
N LYS A 413 14.66 5.56 -10.91
CA LYS A 413 14.36 4.38 -11.73
C LYS A 413 12.97 3.83 -11.47
N GLN A 414 12.40 4.08 -10.30
CA GLN A 414 11.08 3.57 -9.92
C GLN A 414 9.96 4.23 -10.74
N ILE A 415 8.93 3.45 -11.07
CA ILE A 415 7.74 3.90 -11.79
C ILE A 415 6.59 3.98 -10.79
N ILE A 416 6.32 5.20 -10.34
CA ILE A 416 5.27 5.48 -9.35
C ILE A 416 3.89 5.23 -9.96
N SER A 417 3.05 4.50 -9.20
CA SER A 417 1.65 4.23 -9.55
C SER A 417 0.75 5.41 -9.20
N LEU A 418 -0.19 5.73 -10.09
CA LEU A 418 -1.21 6.74 -9.88
C LEU A 418 -2.42 6.09 -9.21
N ASN A 419 -2.69 6.51 -7.98
CA ASN A 419 -3.95 6.22 -7.31
C ASN A 419 -5.10 6.95 -8.02
N ARG A 420 -6.12 6.22 -8.52
CA ARG A 420 -7.20 6.75 -9.37
C ARG A 420 -8.52 7.04 -8.65
N LEU A 421 -8.57 7.01 -7.32
CA LEU A 421 -9.82 6.95 -6.53
C LEU A 421 -10.92 7.94 -6.93
N TRP A 422 -10.59 9.17 -7.34
CA TRP A 422 -11.60 10.16 -7.71
C TRP A 422 -11.95 10.22 -9.19
N THR A 423 -11.08 9.72 -10.07
CA THR A 423 -11.27 9.85 -11.51
C THR A 423 -11.74 8.56 -12.12
N ARG A 424 -12.64 8.64 -13.09
CA ARG A 424 -13.15 7.46 -13.81
C ARG A 424 -12.14 6.95 -14.82
N SER A 425 -11.35 7.86 -15.40
CA SER A 425 -10.34 7.54 -16.41
C SER A 425 -9.29 8.64 -16.47
N VAL A 426 -8.04 8.22 -16.63
CA VAL A 426 -6.91 9.10 -16.93
C VAL A 426 -6.39 8.91 -18.35
N ALA A 427 -7.11 8.15 -19.17
CA ALA A 427 -6.72 7.85 -20.54
C ALA A 427 -6.72 9.11 -21.39
N GLU A 428 -5.61 9.35 -22.07
CA GLU A 428 -5.43 10.47 -22.97
C GLU A 428 -5.52 9.99 -24.42
N GLU A 429 -6.24 10.71 -25.27
CA GLU A 429 -6.33 10.38 -26.70
C GLU A 429 -5.01 10.69 -27.42
N HIS A 430 -4.32 11.74 -26.99
CA HIS A 430 -3.13 12.28 -27.65
C HIS A 430 -2.01 12.54 -26.65
N LEU A 431 -0.86 11.89 -26.87
CA LEU A 431 0.34 12.08 -26.08
C LEU A 431 1.50 12.52 -26.98
N THR A 432 2.14 13.63 -26.64
CA THR A 432 3.32 14.13 -27.35
C THR A 432 4.56 14.07 -26.47
N VAL A 433 5.64 13.49 -26.99
CA VAL A 433 6.96 13.49 -26.33
C VAL A 433 7.84 14.58 -26.93
N ILE A 434 8.46 15.36 -26.06
CA ILE A 434 9.42 16.42 -26.42
C ILE A 434 10.74 16.16 -25.73
N TYR A 435 11.84 16.16 -26.48
CA TYR A 435 13.17 16.14 -25.90
C TYR A 435 13.70 17.57 -25.72
N SER A 436 14.18 17.89 -24.51
CA SER A 436 14.78 19.17 -24.17
C SER A 436 16.31 19.06 -24.18
N HIS A 437 16.95 19.72 -25.13
CA HIS A 437 18.42 19.81 -25.16
C HIS A 437 19.01 20.59 -23.98
N LYS A 438 18.22 21.42 -23.28
CA LYS A 438 18.68 22.19 -22.13
C LYS A 438 18.80 21.33 -20.87
N THR A 439 17.81 20.48 -20.63
CA THR A 439 17.74 19.63 -19.44
C THR A 439 18.21 18.20 -19.71
N GLN A 440 18.41 17.83 -20.97
CA GLN A 440 18.76 16.46 -21.39
C GLN A 440 17.71 15.44 -20.93
N GLU A 441 16.43 15.83 -21.01
CA GLU A 441 15.27 15.04 -20.57
C GLU A 441 14.18 15.00 -21.63
N TYR A 442 13.35 13.97 -21.54
CA TYR A 442 12.10 13.84 -22.27
C TYR A 442 10.92 14.30 -21.41
N TYR A 443 9.99 15.04 -22.00
CA TYR A 443 8.77 15.53 -21.39
C TYR A 443 7.55 15.00 -22.13
N LEU A 444 6.57 14.53 -21.38
CA LEU A 444 5.30 14.02 -21.88
C LEU A 444 4.21 15.09 -21.75
N TYR A 445 3.49 15.36 -22.84
CA TYR A 445 2.38 16.32 -22.89
C TYR A 445 1.09 15.64 -23.34
N ARG A 446 -0.05 16.07 -22.79
CA ARG A 446 -1.40 15.61 -23.13
C ARG A 446 -2.04 16.38 -24.29
N CYS A 447 -1.33 16.52 -25.39
CA CYS A 447 -1.84 17.26 -26.54
C CYS A 447 -1.24 16.74 -27.86
N THR A 448 -1.79 17.22 -28.97
CA THR A 448 -1.22 17.04 -30.31
C THR A 448 0.02 17.94 -30.51
N PRO A 449 0.91 17.66 -31.49
CA PRO A 449 2.20 18.33 -31.63
C PRO A 449 2.15 19.75 -32.24
N GLU A 450 1.03 20.46 -32.09
CA GLU A 450 0.83 21.82 -32.60
C GLU A 450 1.33 22.86 -31.59
N SER A 451 2.16 23.82 -32.02
CA SER A 451 2.80 24.80 -31.14
C SER A 451 1.84 25.55 -30.22
N LYS A 452 0.64 25.90 -30.70
CA LYS A 452 -0.40 26.58 -29.93
C LYS A 452 -0.94 25.74 -28.76
N ASN A 453 -0.95 24.41 -28.89
CA ASN A 453 -1.52 23.50 -27.89
C ASN A 453 -0.59 23.32 -26.69
N PHE A 454 0.68 23.73 -26.78
CA PHE A 454 1.59 23.75 -25.64
C PHE A 454 1.42 25.00 -24.77
N MET A 455 0.77 26.05 -25.27
CA MET A 455 0.52 27.24 -24.45
C MET A 455 -0.52 26.90 -23.37
N GLY A 456 -0.12 27.05 -22.10
CA GLY A 456 -0.96 26.73 -20.94
C GLY A 456 -0.95 25.27 -20.51
N ASN A 457 -0.41 24.35 -21.32
CA ASN A 457 -0.24 22.95 -20.94
C ASN A 457 1.15 22.72 -20.34
N ARG A 458 1.19 22.11 -19.15
CA ARG A 458 2.44 21.65 -18.53
C ARG A 458 2.70 20.20 -18.92
N ALA A 459 3.98 19.82 -18.94
CA ALA A 459 4.35 18.42 -19.05
C ALA A 459 3.72 17.66 -17.87
N VAL A 460 3.14 16.50 -18.16
CA VAL A 460 2.51 15.64 -17.15
C VAL A 460 3.52 14.74 -16.47
N PHE A 461 4.60 14.39 -17.17
CA PHE A 461 5.65 13.54 -16.66
C PHE A 461 6.95 13.83 -17.42
N HIS A 462 8.11 13.66 -16.78
CA HIS A 462 9.42 13.80 -17.43
C HIS A 462 10.40 12.74 -16.93
N SER A 463 11.40 12.42 -17.76
CA SER A 463 12.47 11.49 -17.42
C SER A 463 13.62 11.61 -18.41
N HIS A 464 14.83 11.23 -17.99
CA HIS A 464 15.97 11.01 -18.89
C HIS A 464 15.73 9.89 -19.91
N SER A 465 14.83 8.93 -19.63
CA SER A 465 14.50 7.84 -20.57
C SER A 465 13.13 8.05 -21.23
N LYS A 466 13.10 8.06 -22.56
CA LYS A 466 11.85 8.03 -23.35
C LYS A 466 11.04 6.77 -23.04
N ALA A 467 11.70 5.63 -22.76
CA ALA A 467 11.03 4.39 -22.43
C ALA A 467 10.30 4.49 -21.09
N LYS A 468 10.91 5.15 -20.08
CA LYS A 468 10.26 5.37 -18.79
C LYS A 468 8.95 6.14 -18.93
N LEU A 469 8.89 7.16 -19.81
CA LEU A 469 7.64 7.87 -20.11
C LEU A 469 6.55 6.94 -20.67
N LEU A 470 6.93 6.08 -21.62
CA LEU A 470 6.01 5.13 -22.27
C LEU A 470 5.46 4.12 -21.28
N ILE A 471 6.33 3.57 -20.44
CA ILE A 471 6.01 2.54 -19.46
C ILE A 471 5.16 3.13 -18.34
N TRP A 472 5.54 4.31 -17.82
CA TRP A 472 4.72 5.04 -16.85
C TRP A 472 3.32 5.31 -17.38
N ALA A 473 3.20 5.82 -18.61
CA ALA A 473 1.88 6.09 -19.20
C ALA A 473 1.05 4.82 -19.40
N SER A 474 1.69 3.69 -19.74
CA SER A 474 1.02 2.42 -19.96
C SER A 474 0.55 1.79 -18.65
N LEU A 475 1.42 1.68 -17.64
CA LEU A 475 1.10 1.14 -16.31
C LEU A 475 0.01 1.96 -15.62
N ASN A 476 0.09 3.28 -15.73
CA ASN A 476 -0.88 4.19 -15.12
C ASN A 476 -2.17 4.38 -15.93
N GLY A 477 -2.35 3.64 -17.03
CA GLY A 477 -3.56 3.68 -17.86
C GLY A 477 -3.81 5.03 -18.53
N VAL A 478 -2.78 5.89 -18.58
CA VAL A 478 -2.78 7.15 -19.31
C VAL A 478 -2.75 6.88 -20.82
N SER A 479 -2.02 5.84 -21.23
CA SER A 479 -2.02 5.31 -22.59
C SER A 479 -2.90 4.07 -22.69
N THR A 480 -3.74 4.04 -23.70
CA THR A 480 -4.61 2.92 -24.07
C THR A 480 -4.31 2.46 -25.49
N ALA A 481 -5.06 1.48 -26.00
CA ALA A 481 -4.92 1.04 -27.40
C ALA A 481 -5.31 2.15 -28.40
N GLN A 482 -6.18 3.06 -27.98
CA GLN A 482 -6.71 4.17 -28.75
C GLN A 482 -5.77 5.38 -28.76
N THR A 483 -4.90 5.50 -27.74
CA THR A 483 -3.97 6.62 -27.61
C THR A 483 -3.01 6.72 -28.79
N GLN A 484 -2.88 7.92 -29.33
CA GLN A 484 -1.95 8.25 -30.40
C GLN A 484 -0.72 8.97 -29.84
N TRP A 485 0.47 8.48 -30.19
CA TRP A 485 1.73 9.06 -29.75
C TRP A 485 2.36 9.91 -30.84
N TYR A 486 2.91 11.06 -30.45
CA TYR A 486 3.60 12.00 -31.34
C TYR A 486 4.99 12.34 -30.81
N GLY A 487 5.90 12.66 -31.73
CA GLY A 487 7.18 13.29 -31.42
C GLY A 487 7.17 14.76 -31.83
N PHE A 488 7.68 15.64 -30.97
CA PHE A 488 7.91 17.05 -31.32
C PHE A 488 9.35 17.23 -31.82
N GLY A 489 9.53 17.58 -33.11
CA GLY A 489 10.87 17.73 -33.71
C GLY A 489 10.91 17.52 -35.23
N LYS A 490 11.99 16.89 -35.74
CA LYS A 490 12.34 16.75 -37.18
C LYS A 490 11.26 16.12 -38.06
N SER A 491 10.32 15.38 -37.47
CA SER A 491 9.06 15.01 -38.10
C SER A 491 7.95 15.36 -37.12
N LYS A 492 7.32 16.54 -37.26
CA LYS A 492 6.04 16.83 -36.60
C LYS A 492 5.04 15.80 -37.10
N GLY A 493 4.84 14.73 -36.33
CA GLY A 493 4.10 13.59 -36.86
C GLY A 493 3.89 12.47 -35.86
N TYR A 494 2.90 11.66 -36.21
CA TYR A 494 2.53 10.43 -35.53
C TYR A 494 3.72 9.46 -35.46
N ASP A 495 4.13 9.10 -34.24
CA ASP A 495 5.21 8.16 -33.98
C ASP A 495 4.64 6.73 -34.00
N LYS A 496 4.70 6.10 -35.18
CA LYS A 496 4.24 4.73 -35.41
C LYS A 496 4.95 3.71 -34.52
N ALA A 497 6.23 3.89 -34.25
CA ALA A 497 7.03 2.94 -33.49
C ALA A 497 6.62 2.96 -32.01
N VAL A 498 6.53 4.16 -31.42
CA VAL A 498 6.08 4.34 -30.04
C VAL A 498 4.64 3.88 -29.88
N THR A 499 3.74 4.26 -30.80
CA THR A 499 2.33 3.83 -30.72
C THR A 499 2.20 2.30 -30.80
N LYS A 500 2.99 1.63 -31.65
CA LYS A 500 2.99 0.17 -31.73
C LYS A 500 3.54 -0.48 -30.46
N ALA A 501 4.59 0.09 -29.86
CA ALA A 501 5.14 -0.38 -28.60
C ALA A 501 4.11 -0.22 -27.47
N ALA A 502 3.54 0.99 -27.29
CA ALA A 502 2.48 1.30 -26.33
C ALA A 502 1.35 0.27 -26.34
N ARG A 503 0.87 -0.12 -27.53
CA ARG A 503 -0.23 -1.10 -27.68
C ARG A 503 0.12 -2.52 -27.21
N ARG A 504 1.39 -2.92 -27.23
CA ARG A 504 1.83 -4.27 -26.83
C ARG A 504 2.12 -4.36 -25.33
N LEU A 505 2.52 -3.26 -24.71
CA LEU A 505 3.00 -3.23 -23.32
C LEU A 505 1.94 -3.71 -22.30
N PRO A 506 0.67 -3.25 -22.31
CA PRO A 506 -0.31 -3.67 -21.32
C PRO A 506 -0.52 -5.18 -21.25
N SER A 507 -0.54 -5.88 -22.40
CA SER A 507 -0.69 -7.34 -22.42
C SER A 507 0.52 -8.09 -21.87
N ILE A 508 1.73 -7.51 -22.02
CA ILE A 508 2.96 -8.12 -21.52
C ILE A 508 3.07 -7.92 -20.01
N MET A 509 2.73 -6.72 -19.54
CA MET A 509 2.84 -6.27 -18.16
C MET A 509 1.62 -6.62 -17.31
N ALA A 510 0.64 -7.34 -17.86
CA ALA A 510 -0.51 -7.82 -17.10
C ALA A 510 -0.03 -8.83 -16.04
N ASP A 511 -0.18 -8.44 -14.77
CA ASP A 511 0.26 -9.22 -13.59
C ASP A 511 -0.87 -10.10 -13.01
N GLY A 512 -2.03 -10.20 -13.69
CA GLY A 512 -3.13 -11.06 -13.24
C GLY A 512 -3.71 -10.72 -11.85
N GLY A 513 -3.38 -9.54 -11.29
CA GLY A 513 -3.82 -9.12 -9.97
C GLY A 513 -2.94 -9.60 -8.81
N TRP A 514 -1.74 -10.10 -9.07
CA TRP A 514 -0.82 -10.54 -8.03
C TRP A 514 -0.44 -9.40 -7.05
N ARG A 515 -0.23 -9.76 -5.78
CA ARG A 515 0.23 -8.88 -4.72
C ARG A 515 1.40 -9.52 -3.97
N ALA A 516 2.32 -8.68 -3.48
CA ALA A 516 3.42 -9.13 -2.63
C ALA A 516 2.88 -9.77 -1.36
N SER A 517 3.45 -10.89 -0.94
CA SER A 517 3.13 -11.56 0.33
C SER A 517 3.90 -10.94 1.50
N LYS A 518 3.51 -11.28 2.74
CA LYS A 518 4.32 -10.97 3.94
C LYS A 518 5.76 -11.44 3.78
N LEU A 519 5.92 -12.66 3.27
CA LEU A 519 7.23 -13.30 3.11
C LEU A 519 8.11 -12.52 2.12
N ASP A 520 7.53 -12.04 1.01
CA ASP A 520 8.26 -11.27 0.01
C ASP A 520 8.87 -10.00 0.62
N LEU A 521 8.11 -9.29 1.45
CA LEU A 521 8.56 -8.06 2.13
C LEU A 521 9.55 -8.32 3.27
N CYS A 522 9.57 -9.54 3.80
CA CYS A 522 10.50 -9.99 4.83
C CYS A 522 11.84 -10.50 4.29
N GLN A 523 11.98 -10.62 2.97
CA GLN A 523 13.17 -11.12 2.30
C GLN A 523 13.74 -10.08 1.32
N PRO A 524 14.99 -10.26 0.86
CA PRO A 524 15.53 -9.47 -0.24
C PRO A 524 14.62 -9.51 -1.46
N TRP A 525 14.46 -8.37 -2.12
CA TRP A 525 13.74 -8.37 -3.37
C TRP A 525 14.44 -9.22 -4.43
N HIS A 526 13.65 -9.88 -5.26
CA HIS A 526 14.10 -10.60 -6.45
C HIS A 526 13.23 -10.24 -7.65
N PHE A 527 13.69 -10.53 -8.87
CA PHE A 527 12.87 -10.25 -10.05
C PHE A 527 11.73 -11.27 -10.19
N ARG A 528 10.54 -10.78 -10.56
CA ARG A 528 9.41 -11.62 -11.00
C ARG A 528 9.23 -11.54 -12.51
N GLN A 529 9.33 -10.33 -13.05
CA GLN A 529 9.22 -10.07 -14.47
C GLN A 529 10.32 -9.12 -14.95
N LEU A 530 10.85 -9.42 -16.13
CA LEU A 530 11.79 -8.60 -16.88
C LEU A 530 11.26 -8.38 -18.30
N LEU A 531 11.26 -7.14 -18.74
CA LEU A 531 10.91 -6.74 -20.10
C LEU A 531 12.07 -5.91 -20.67
N PHE A 532 12.60 -6.37 -21.80
CA PHE A 532 13.65 -5.68 -22.54
C PHE A 532 13.05 -4.92 -23.71
N LEU A 533 13.18 -3.59 -23.70
CA LEU A 533 12.80 -2.73 -24.80
C LEU A 533 14.06 -2.34 -25.58
N ILE A 534 14.21 -2.88 -26.79
CA ILE A 534 15.45 -2.77 -27.58
C ILE A 534 15.35 -1.70 -28.65
N ASN A 535 16.40 -0.87 -28.74
CA ASN A 535 16.61 0.20 -29.70
C ASN A 535 15.43 1.19 -29.74
N PHE A 536 14.92 1.55 -28.57
CA PHE A 536 13.78 2.46 -28.46
C PHE A 536 14.20 3.93 -28.55
N ASN A 537 15.31 4.30 -27.90
CA ASN A 537 15.84 5.66 -27.94
C ASN A 537 16.70 5.87 -29.19
N ARG A 538 17.48 4.86 -29.56
CA ARG A 538 18.40 4.89 -30.70
C ARG A 538 18.39 3.56 -31.45
N ASP A 539 18.28 3.64 -32.79
CA ASP A 539 18.19 2.47 -33.66
C ASP A 539 19.25 2.50 -34.77
N GLU A 540 20.35 1.77 -34.58
CA GLU A 540 21.40 1.61 -35.59
C GLU A 540 20.97 0.75 -36.79
N THR A 541 19.92 -0.07 -36.63
CA THR A 541 19.44 -0.93 -37.72
C THR A 541 18.82 -0.13 -38.86
N ALA A 542 18.38 1.10 -38.61
CA ALA A 542 17.85 2.00 -39.64
C ALA A 542 18.88 2.29 -40.75
N GLN A 543 20.16 2.37 -40.38
CA GLN A 543 21.26 2.63 -41.31
C GLN A 543 21.76 1.38 -42.04
N TRP A 544 21.37 0.17 -41.58
CA TRP A 544 21.86 -1.08 -42.12
C TRP A 544 21.23 -1.40 -43.49
N ARG A 545 22.03 -1.39 -44.57
CA ARG A 545 21.53 -1.55 -45.96
C ARG A 545 21.38 -3.00 -46.45
N GLY A 546 21.66 -4.01 -45.62
CA GLY A 546 21.42 -5.42 -45.95
C GLY A 546 22.34 -6.05 -47.00
N GLN A 547 23.48 -5.42 -47.31
CA GLN A 547 24.35 -5.81 -48.44
C GLN A 547 25.63 -6.58 -48.06
N GLU A 548 25.68 -7.21 -46.89
CA GLU A 548 26.75 -8.16 -46.56
C GLU A 548 26.22 -9.59 -46.70
N ILE A 549 26.53 -10.18 -47.87
CA ILE A 549 26.52 -11.60 -48.28
C ILE A 549 25.45 -12.51 -47.64
N ILE A 550 24.65 -13.11 -48.52
CA ILE A 550 23.51 -14.05 -48.35
C ILE A 550 23.76 -15.24 -47.39
N PHE A 551 24.97 -15.48 -46.90
CA PHE A 551 25.36 -16.70 -46.17
C PHE A 551 25.19 -16.70 -44.65
N ASP A 552 24.85 -15.58 -44.00
CA ASP A 552 24.94 -15.47 -42.53
C ASP A 552 23.61 -15.25 -41.78
N TYR A 553 22.48 -15.28 -42.50
CA TYR A 553 21.16 -14.88 -41.97
C TYR A 553 20.62 -15.71 -40.79
N MET A 554 21.14 -16.93 -40.58
CA MET A 554 20.64 -17.84 -39.52
C MET A 554 21.49 -17.82 -38.25
N ASN A 555 22.76 -17.36 -38.30
CA ASN A 555 23.70 -17.39 -37.16
C ASN A 555 24.50 -16.09 -36.95
N ALA A 556 24.25 -15.03 -37.71
CA ALA A 556 24.99 -13.78 -37.54
C ALA A 556 24.75 -13.16 -36.15
N ASN A 557 25.85 -12.89 -35.46
CA ASN A 557 25.86 -12.27 -34.15
C ASN A 557 25.38 -10.82 -34.24
N ILE A 558 24.14 -10.54 -33.83
CA ILE A 558 23.56 -9.18 -33.82
C ILE A 558 24.39 -8.17 -33.02
N PHE A 559 25.20 -8.63 -32.07
CA PHE A 559 26.07 -7.77 -31.27
C PHE A 559 27.37 -7.40 -32.00
N SER A 560 27.71 -8.07 -33.10
CA SER A 560 28.89 -7.81 -33.94
C SER A 560 28.61 -8.20 -35.40
N GLN A 561 27.89 -7.33 -36.11
CA GLN A 561 27.44 -7.56 -37.48
C GLN A 561 28.40 -6.96 -38.51
N GLY A 562 28.68 -7.74 -39.56
CA GLY A 562 29.38 -7.25 -40.73
C GLY A 562 30.89 -7.07 -40.58
N ARG A 563 31.55 -6.62 -41.64
CA ARG A 563 33.00 -6.34 -41.65
C ARG A 563 33.38 -5.21 -40.69
N GLN A 564 32.45 -4.31 -40.43
CA GLN A 564 32.64 -3.20 -39.50
C GLN A 564 32.34 -3.58 -38.06
N HIS A 565 31.95 -4.84 -37.79
CA HIS A 565 31.64 -5.33 -36.45
C HIS A 565 30.69 -4.41 -35.69
N ARG A 566 29.59 -3.99 -36.33
CA ARG A 566 28.65 -3.04 -35.72
C ARG A 566 27.75 -3.77 -34.73
N ASN A 567 27.62 -3.24 -33.52
CA ASN A 567 26.60 -3.70 -32.58
C ASN A 567 25.23 -3.15 -33.00
N MET A 568 24.29 -4.04 -33.29
CA MET A 568 22.92 -3.68 -33.68
C MET A 568 22.02 -3.37 -32.48
N VAL A 569 22.47 -3.60 -31.24
CA VAL A 569 21.76 -3.29 -29.99
C VAL A 569 22.52 -2.20 -29.26
N GLN A 570 22.16 -0.94 -29.51
CA GLN A 570 22.85 0.22 -28.91
C GLN A 570 22.05 0.94 -27.84
N SER A 571 20.73 0.77 -27.81
CA SER A 571 19.87 1.31 -26.75
C SER A 571 19.04 0.17 -26.20
N LEU A 572 19.00 0.07 -24.88
CA LEU A 572 18.29 -0.97 -24.16
C LEU A 572 17.66 -0.36 -22.90
N ASP A 573 16.37 -0.55 -22.74
CA ASP A 573 15.69 -0.28 -21.47
C ASP A 573 15.24 -1.61 -20.85
N VAL A 574 15.61 -1.83 -19.60
CA VAL A 574 15.19 -2.99 -18.80
C VAL A 574 14.09 -2.51 -17.85
N ILE A 575 12.89 -3.02 -18.07
CA ILE A 575 11.74 -2.80 -17.20
C ILE A 575 11.59 -4.04 -16.32
N CYS A 576 11.56 -3.86 -15.01
CA CYS A 576 11.49 -4.96 -14.08
C CYS A 576 10.37 -4.76 -13.05
N GLN A 577 9.72 -5.87 -12.69
CA GLN A 577 8.86 -5.96 -11.51
C GLN A 577 9.56 -6.85 -10.49
N ASN A 578 9.75 -6.34 -9.27
CA ASN A 578 10.35 -7.11 -8.18
C ASN A 578 9.29 -7.79 -7.28
N SER A 579 9.75 -8.62 -6.35
CA SER A 579 8.88 -9.33 -5.39
C SER A 579 8.21 -8.42 -4.35
N TRP A 580 8.60 -7.15 -4.24
CA TRP A 580 7.89 -6.17 -3.40
C TRP A 580 6.73 -5.48 -4.14
N GLY A 581 6.61 -5.73 -5.44
CA GLY A 581 5.58 -5.15 -6.31
C GLY A 581 5.99 -3.85 -6.99
N GLU A 582 7.24 -3.45 -6.89
CA GLU A 582 7.75 -2.22 -7.48
C GLU A 582 8.13 -2.43 -8.95
N TRP A 583 7.81 -1.43 -9.76
CA TRP A 583 8.24 -1.37 -11.15
C TRP A 583 9.40 -0.40 -11.29
N HIS A 584 10.48 -0.82 -11.97
CA HIS A 584 11.60 0.06 -12.28
C HIS A 584 11.91 0.04 -13.78
N CYS A 585 12.53 1.12 -14.27
CA CYS A 585 13.03 1.25 -15.63
C CYS A 585 14.49 1.70 -15.62
N HIS A 586 15.38 0.81 -16.06
CA HIS A 586 16.81 1.07 -16.16
C HIS A 586 17.20 1.24 -17.62
N HIS A 587 17.87 2.36 -17.92
CA HIS A 587 18.33 2.68 -19.27
C HIS A 587 19.82 2.36 -19.43
N PHE A 588 20.17 1.69 -20.52
CA PHE A 588 21.53 1.37 -20.92
C PHE A 588 21.74 1.80 -22.39
N GLU A 589 22.85 2.47 -22.66
CA GLU A 589 23.20 2.93 -24.00
C GLU A 589 24.68 2.69 -24.30
N GLY A 590 25.01 2.43 -25.56
CA GLY A 590 26.36 2.22 -26.04
C GLY A 590 26.65 0.78 -26.46
N ASN A 591 27.92 0.49 -26.76
CA ASN A 591 28.32 -0.85 -27.21
C ASN A 591 28.23 -1.89 -26.11
N GLU A 592 28.44 -1.51 -24.84
CA GLU A 592 28.45 -2.40 -23.67
C GLU A 592 27.07 -2.53 -23.01
N ALA A 593 26.05 -1.83 -23.51
CA ALA A 593 24.71 -1.74 -22.90
C ALA A 593 24.09 -3.10 -22.56
N MET A 594 24.24 -4.10 -23.45
CA MET A 594 23.74 -5.46 -23.19
C MET A 594 24.51 -6.15 -22.07
N LEU A 595 25.83 -5.92 -21.98
CA LEU A 595 26.68 -6.50 -20.94
C LEU A 595 26.33 -5.91 -19.57
N ASP A 596 26.23 -4.59 -19.49
CA ASP A 596 25.84 -3.88 -18.26
C ASP A 596 24.46 -4.31 -17.77
N ALA A 597 23.50 -4.46 -18.70
CA ALA A 597 22.17 -4.96 -18.35
C ALA A 597 22.21 -6.38 -17.80
N LEU A 598 23.06 -7.28 -18.33
CA LEU A 598 23.23 -8.62 -17.77
C LEU A 598 23.86 -8.59 -16.38
N VAL A 599 24.85 -7.71 -16.13
CA VAL A 599 25.44 -7.53 -14.79
C VAL A 599 24.35 -7.10 -13.81
N TYR A 600 23.51 -6.15 -14.20
CA TYR A 600 22.42 -5.63 -13.37
C TYR A 600 21.35 -6.70 -13.04
N ILE A 601 20.87 -7.48 -14.02
CA ILE A 601 19.76 -8.41 -13.79
C ILE A 601 20.17 -9.69 -13.05
N THR A 602 21.41 -10.15 -13.22
CA THR A 602 21.81 -11.51 -12.81
C THR A 602 21.73 -11.78 -11.31
N PRO A 603 22.09 -10.84 -10.39
CA PRO A 603 21.92 -11.05 -8.95
C PRO A 603 20.44 -11.24 -8.57
N GLY A 604 19.54 -10.41 -9.10
CA GLY A 604 18.12 -10.49 -8.79
C GLY A 604 17.42 -11.69 -9.41
N MET A 605 17.92 -12.21 -10.53
CA MET A 605 17.44 -13.47 -11.13
C MET A 605 17.89 -14.69 -10.32
N GLN A 606 19.10 -14.65 -9.76
CA GLN A 606 19.63 -15.75 -8.95
C GLN A 606 18.88 -15.93 -7.63
N ARG A 607 18.44 -14.82 -7.01
CA ARG A 607 17.62 -14.85 -5.79
C ARG A 607 16.17 -15.33 -6.02
N ALA A 608 15.70 -15.34 -7.27
CA ALA A 608 14.31 -15.68 -7.55
C ALA A 608 14.05 -17.18 -7.30
N PRO A 609 13.04 -17.54 -6.48
CA PRO A 609 12.72 -18.94 -6.17
C PRO A 609 12.16 -19.69 -7.39
N GLN A 610 11.62 -18.95 -8.37
CA GLN A 610 11.03 -19.48 -9.58
C GLN A 610 11.64 -18.81 -10.82
N ALA A 611 11.42 -19.40 -11.99
CA ALA A 611 11.90 -18.84 -13.24
C ALA A 611 11.28 -17.46 -13.51
N VAL A 612 12.12 -16.42 -13.58
CA VAL A 612 11.72 -15.05 -13.91
C VAL A 612 11.11 -15.00 -15.31
N LYS A 613 9.94 -14.38 -15.45
CA LYS A 613 9.30 -14.14 -16.76
C LYS A 613 10.13 -13.11 -17.54
N VAL A 614 10.57 -13.46 -18.74
CA VAL A 614 11.41 -12.60 -19.59
C VAL A 614 10.72 -12.38 -20.93
N ASP A 615 10.43 -11.11 -21.23
CA ASP A 615 9.88 -10.66 -22.51
C ASP A 615 10.87 -9.71 -23.20
N VAL A 616 10.97 -9.82 -24.53
CA VAL A 616 11.82 -8.95 -25.34
C VAL A 616 11.00 -8.32 -26.46
N VAL A 617 11.03 -7.00 -26.55
CA VAL A 617 10.31 -6.22 -27.55
C VAL A 617 11.32 -5.35 -28.31
N SER A 618 11.48 -5.62 -29.60
CA SER A 618 12.35 -4.81 -30.46
C SER A 618 11.60 -3.68 -31.15
N CYS A 619 12.08 -2.45 -30.95
CA CYS A 619 11.61 -1.25 -31.63
C CYS A 619 12.45 -0.90 -32.87
N SER A 620 13.42 -1.76 -33.22
CA SER A 620 14.37 -1.57 -34.33
C SER A 620 13.67 -1.52 -35.68
N SER A 621 14.10 -0.68 -36.63
CA SER A 621 13.52 -0.59 -37.97
C SER A 621 13.70 -1.87 -38.78
N ARG A 622 14.83 -2.56 -38.59
CA ARG A 622 15.20 -3.81 -39.26
C ARG A 622 15.59 -4.87 -38.22
N LEU A 623 15.71 -6.14 -38.64
CA LEU A 623 16.16 -7.27 -37.81
C LEU A 623 15.37 -7.53 -36.51
N LYS A 624 14.14 -7.01 -36.37
CA LYS A 624 13.31 -7.12 -35.15
C LYS A 624 13.29 -8.52 -34.54
N THR A 625 12.85 -9.52 -35.30
CA THR A 625 12.69 -10.90 -34.84
C THR A 625 14.03 -11.56 -34.47
N GLN A 626 15.10 -11.22 -35.18
CA GLN A 626 16.43 -11.75 -34.88
C GLN A 626 16.96 -11.15 -33.59
N ILE A 627 16.78 -9.83 -33.40
CA ILE A 627 17.16 -9.14 -32.16
C ILE A 627 16.38 -9.70 -30.96
N GLU A 628 15.06 -9.82 -31.06
CA GLU A 628 14.21 -10.38 -30.00
C GLU A 628 14.67 -11.79 -29.62
N ARG A 629 14.93 -12.65 -30.63
CA ARG A 629 15.40 -14.02 -30.41
C ARG A 629 16.79 -14.06 -29.77
N SER A 630 17.77 -13.34 -30.32
CA SER A 630 19.15 -13.39 -29.85
C SER A 630 19.32 -12.82 -28.44
N VAL A 631 18.65 -11.70 -28.14
CA VAL A 631 18.64 -11.14 -26.78
C VAL A 631 17.92 -12.10 -25.83
N GLY A 632 16.75 -12.62 -26.20
CA GLY A 632 16.03 -13.59 -25.38
C GLY A 632 16.85 -14.85 -25.07
N GLN A 633 17.55 -15.40 -26.07
CA GLN A 633 18.45 -16.54 -25.89
C GLN A 633 19.64 -16.22 -24.98
N LEU A 634 20.23 -15.02 -25.10
CA LEU A 634 21.35 -14.59 -24.27
C LEU A 634 20.92 -14.45 -22.80
N VAL A 635 19.77 -13.81 -22.53
CA VAL A 635 19.23 -13.65 -21.17
C VAL A 635 18.88 -15.01 -20.57
N GLN A 636 18.20 -15.89 -21.32
CA GLN A 636 17.90 -17.26 -20.86
C GLN A 636 19.18 -18.05 -20.57
N ARG A 637 20.24 -17.86 -21.36
CA ARG A 637 21.54 -18.50 -21.14
C ARG A 637 22.22 -17.95 -19.89
N ALA A 638 22.25 -16.62 -19.72
CA ALA A 638 22.79 -15.98 -18.53
C ALA A 638 22.11 -16.51 -17.26
N ASN A 639 20.78 -16.58 -17.25
CA ASN A 639 20.00 -17.15 -16.15
C ASN A 639 20.42 -18.61 -15.84
N ARG A 640 20.50 -19.46 -16.87
CA ARG A 640 20.94 -20.86 -16.72
C ARG A 640 22.37 -21.01 -16.22
N LEU A 641 23.26 -20.07 -16.54
CA LEU A 641 24.65 -20.09 -16.10
C LEU A 641 24.77 -19.58 -14.66
N CYS A 642 24.02 -18.53 -14.28
CA CYS A 642 23.90 -18.07 -12.90
C CYS A 642 23.41 -19.18 -11.97
N THR A 643 22.32 -19.87 -12.33
CA THR A 643 21.76 -20.92 -11.45
C THR A 643 22.63 -22.17 -11.34
N LYS A 644 23.56 -22.39 -12.28
CA LYS A 644 24.52 -23.50 -12.23
C LYS A 644 25.86 -23.12 -11.60
N ALA A 645 26.18 -21.83 -11.52
CA ALA A 645 27.43 -21.38 -10.93
C ALA A 645 27.43 -21.67 -9.42
N LYS A 646 28.52 -22.25 -8.92
CA LYS A 646 28.74 -22.52 -7.50
C LYS A 646 29.91 -21.67 -7.02
N SER A 647 30.03 -21.47 -5.71
CA SER A 647 31.15 -20.74 -5.08
C SER A 647 32.54 -21.32 -5.42
N SER A 648 32.60 -22.57 -5.88
CA SER A 648 33.82 -23.28 -6.29
C SER A 648 34.07 -23.35 -7.81
N SER A 649 33.14 -22.88 -8.65
CA SER A 649 33.26 -23.00 -10.12
C SER A 649 32.67 -21.77 -10.82
N THR A 650 33.55 -20.92 -11.37
CA THR A 650 33.14 -19.81 -12.23
C THR A 650 32.82 -20.34 -13.63
N MET A 651 31.63 -20.05 -14.14
CA MET A 651 31.25 -20.40 -15.50
C MET A 651 31.62 -19.26 -16.44
N VAL A 652 32.13 -19.57 -17.63
CA VAL A 652 32.57 -18.55 -18.60
C VAL A 652 31.81 -18.69 -19.92
N HIS A 653 31.32 -17.58 -20.45
CA HIS A 653 30.72 -17.51 -21.79
C HIS A 653 31.40 -16.42 -22.63
N PRO A 654 32.09 -16.75 -23.74
CA PRO A 654 32.62 -15.74 -24.64
C PRO A 654 31.50 -15.11 -25.48
N LEU A 655 31.48 -13.79 -25.56
CA LEU A 655 30.55 -13.02 -26.39
C LEU A 655 31.31 -11.92 -27.14
N GLN A 656 31.16 -11.88 -28.45
CA GLN A 656 31.71 -10.79 -29.25
C GLN A 656 30.69 -9.65 -29.34
N VAL A 657 31.08 -8.45 -28.94
CA VAL A 657 30.25 -7.24 -28.98
C VAL A 657 31.05 -6.13 -29.62
N GLY A 658 30.53 -5.57 -30.71
CA GLY A 658 31.32 -4.70 -31.56
C GLY A 658 32.55 -5.43 -32.10
N GLY A 659 33.69 -4.73 -32.18
CA GLY A 659 35.00 -5.32 -32.52
C GLY A 659 35.69 -6.07 -31.37
N VAL A 660 35.07 -6.13 -30.19
CA VAL A 660 35.70 -6.61 -28.95
C VAL A 660 35.13 -7.97 -28.55
N LYS A 661 35.99 -8.84 -28.01
CA LYS A 661 35.59 -10.17 -27.53
C LYS A 661 35.61 -10.16 -26.00
N TYR A 662 34.43 -10.23 -25.39
CA TYR A 662 34.29 -10.25 -23.94
C TYR A 662 34.16 -11.68 -23.41
N GLY A 663 34.66 -11.91 -22.20
CA GLY A 663 34.35 -13.07 -21.38
C GLY A 663 33.31 -12.70 -20.34
N LEU A 664 32.18 -13.40 -20.31
CA LEU A 664 31.16 -13.26 -19.26
C LEU A 664 31.41 -14.31 -18.19
N PHE A 665 31.64 -13.88 -16.96
CA PHE A 665 31.99 -14.72 -15.82
C PHE A 665 30.82 -14.76 -14.84
N PHE A 666 30.32 -15.94 -14.55
CA PHE A 666 29.19 -16.16 -13.65
C PHE A 666 29.65 -16.85 -12.37
N ASN A 667 29.27 -16.29 -11.22
CA ASN A 667 29.53 -16.83 -9.88
C ASN A 667 28.26 -16.77 -9.02
N SER A 668 28.38 -17.12 -7.74
CA SER A 668 27.25 -17.07 -6.79
C SER A 668 26.77 -15.65 -6.44
N LYS A 669 27.43 -14.59 -6.95
CA LYS A 669 27.06 -13.19 -6.72
C LYS A 669 26.46 -12.51 -7.96
N GLY A 670 26.39 -13.21 -9.10
CA GLY A 670 25.92 -12.67 -10.37
C GLY A 670 26.93 -12.83 -11.50
N MET A 671 26.95 -11.85 -12.41
CA MET A 671 27.81 -11.84 -13.59
C MET A 671 28.77 -10.64 -13.58
N LEU A 672 29.99 -10.86 -14.05
CA LEU A 672 30.94 -9.82 -14.45
C LEU A 672 31.39 -10.06 -15.88
N TYR A 673 31.90 -9.03 -16.56
CA TYR A 673 32.51 -9.18 -17.88
C TYR A 673 33.87 -8.50 -17.95
N GLN A 674 34.75 -9.02 -18.80
CA GLN A 674 36.06 -8.43 -19.10
C GLN A 674 36.38 -8.54 -20.59
N ASP A 675 37.11 -7.55 -21.11
CA ASP A 675 37.68 -7.58 -22.46
C ASP A 675 38.82 -8.63 -22.53
N LEU A 676 38.74 -9.53 -23.51
CA LEU A 676 39.73 -10.59 -23.73
C LEU A 676 40.80 -10.21 -24.77
N SER A 677 40.82 -8.96 -25.26
CA SER A 677 41.87 -8.50 -26.17
C SER A 677 43.26 -8.42 -25.50
N GLU A 678 43.31 -8.22 -24.19
CA GLU A 678 44.55 -8.21 -23.39
C GLU A 678 44.74 -9.51 -22.58
N SER A 679 45.04 -10.60 -23.29
CA SER A 679 45.15 -11.96 -22.75
C SER A 679 46.21 -12.15 -21.64
N THR A 680 47.22 -11.29 -21.55
CA THR A 680 48.29 -11.35 -20.54
C THR A 680 47.91 -10.73 -19.20
N ALA A 681 47.12 -9.66 -19.18
CA ALA A 681 46.57 -9.08 -17.95
C ALA A 681 45.51 -10.00 -17.32
N PHE A 682 44.74 -10.71 -18.16
CA PHE A 682 43.72 -11.69 -17.80
C PHE A 682 44.23 -12.84 -16.90
N TYR A 683 45.29 -13.55 -17.30
CA TYR A 683 45.86 -14.64 -16.48
C TYR A 683 46.50 -14.13 -15.17
N GLN A 684 47.00 -12.89 -15.16
CA GLN A 684 47.51 -12.25 -13.94
C GLN A 684 46.39 -11.82 -12.99
N HIS A 685 45.21 -11.44 -13.50
CA HIS A 685 44.05 -11.11 -12.66
C HIS A 685 43.34 -12.35 -12.12
N LEU A 686 43.18 -13.43 -12.91
CA LEU A 686 42.64 -14.71 -12.43
C LEU A 686 43.50 -15.37 -11.34
N SER A 687 44.81 -15.14 -11.36
CA SER A 687 45.74 -15.65 -10.34
C SER A 687 45.86 -14.75 -9.10
N LYS A 688 45.62 -13.43 -9.23
CA LYS A 688 45.69 -12.47 -8.10
C LYS A 688 44.35 -12.17 -7.43
N GLN A 689 43.24 -12.25 -8.16
CA GLN A 689 41.90 -12.11 -7.61
C GLN A 689 41.19 -13.46 -7.69
N ARG A 690 41.17 -14.17 -6.54
CA ARG A 690 40.02 -15.02 -6.22
C ARG A 690 38.80 -14.12 -6.29
N MET A 691 38.11 -14.13 -7.44
CA MET A 691 37.04 -13.19 -7.73
C MET A 691 35.99 -13.23 -6.61
N LEU A 692 36.05 -12.21 -5.75
CA LEU A 692 35.09 -11.89 -4.69
C LEU A 692 34.85 -13.01 -3.65
N GLU A 693 35.90 -13.55 -3.00
CA GLU A 693 35.72 -13.94 -1.59
C GLU A 693 35.32 -12.65 -0.84
N LEU A 694 34.21 -12.68 -0.08
CA LEU A 694 33.93 -11.63 0.90
C LEU A 694 35.19 -11.43 1.77
N PRO A 695 35.50 -10.20 2.25
CA PRO A 695 36.53 -10.02 3.26
C PRO A 695 36.32 -11.10 4.31
N ARG A 696 37.34 -11.94 4.56
CA ARG A 696 37.20 -12.95 5.60
C ARG A 696 37.03 -12.19 6.91
N PRO A 697 35.89 -12.32 7.61
CA PRO A 697 35.78 -11.73 8.93
C PRO A 697 36.91 -12.29 9.80
N ASN A 698 37.47 -11.45 10.67
CA ASN A 698 38.52 -11.84 11.59
C ASN A 698 37.87 -12.65 12.74
N LEU A 699 37.45 -13.89 12.44
CA LEU A 699 36.63 -14.75 13.30
C LEU A 699 37.39 -15.41 14.47
N GLY A 700 38.63 -15.00 14.75
CA GLY A 700 39.48 -15.71 15.70
C GLY A 700 39.66 -17.19 15.32
N ASN A 701 40.03 -18.03 16.29
CA ASN A 701 40.37 -19.45 16.10
C ASN A 701 39.14 -20.38 16.02
N GLU A 702 38.15 -20.06 15.19
CA GLU A 702 37.01 -20.94 14.89
C GLU A 702 37.32 -21.81 13.64
N PRO A 703 37.28 -23.16 13.74
CA PRO A 703 37.74 -24.08 12.68
C PRO A 703 36.79 -24.19 11.47
N PHE A 704 35.63 -23.53 11.48
CA PHE A 704 34.68 -23.50 10.35
C PHE A 704 34.75 -22.16 9.60
N SER A 705 35.90 -21.92 8.98
CA SER A 705 36.33 -20.67 8.31
C SER A 705 35.60 -20.28 7.02
N LYS A 706 34.34 -20.69 6.82
CA LYS A 706 33.52 -20.25 5.68
C LYS A 706 32.23 -19.63 6.19
N ILE A 707 31.96 -18.43 5.71
CA ILE A 707 30.64 -17.80 5.78
C ILE A 707 29.61 -18.85 5.35
N PRO A 708 28.58 -19.15 6.16
CA PRO A 708 27.56 -20.10 5.76
C PRO A 708 26.98 -19.72 4.40
N GLU A 709 26.91 -20.68 3.48
CA GLU A 709 26.44 -20.47 2.09
C GLU A 709 25.06 -19.76 2.07
N VAL A 710 24.21 -20.10 3.03
CA VAL A 710 22.89 -19.48 3.24
C VAL A 710 22.92 -17.97 3.48
N ILE A 711 23.98 -17.40 4.09
CA ILE A 711 24.10 -15.94 4.27
C ILE A 711 24.39 -15.28 2.91
N GLN A 712 25.16 -15.95 2.06
CA GLN A 712 25.50 -15.42 0.73
C GLN A 712 24.28 -15.40 -0.19
N ASP A 713 23.42 -16.41 -0.08
CA ASP A 713 22.19 -16.51 -0.89
C ASP A 713 21.19 -15.37 -0.59
N PHE A 714 21.24 -14.82 0.62
CA PHE A 714 20.38 -13.72 1.07
C PHE A 714 21.00 -12.33 0.91
N ALA A 715 22.27 -12.22 0.51
CA ALA A 715 22.97 -10.93 0.43
C ALA A 715 22.30 -9.96 -0.55
N ALA A 716 21.98 -8.75 -0.07
CA ALA A 716 21.26 -7.74 -0.83
C ALA A 716 21.92 -6.36 -0.69
N VAL A 717 22.50 -5.86 -1.79
CA VAL A 717 23.08 -4.51 -1.83
C VAL A 717 22.00 -3.47 -1.51
N GLY A 718 22.36 -2.49 -0.69
CA GLY A 718 21.50 -1.41 -0.23
C GLY A 718 20.72 -1.72 1.04
N ALA A 719 20.79 -2.94 1.58
CA ALA A 719 20.10 -3.34 2.81
C ALA A 719 21.07 -3.81 3.89
N ILE A 720 20.77 -3.49 5.15
CA ILE A 720 21.48 -4.04 6.31
C ILE A 720 20.78 -5.34 6.73
N GLN A 721 21.52 -6.43 6.86
CA GLN A 721 20.95 -7.76 7.12
C GLN A 721 21.65 -8.46 8.28
N TYR A 722 20.89 -8.79 9.31
CA TYR A 722 21.33 -9.52 10.50
C TYR A 722 20.92 -10.99 10.39
N PHE A 723 21.88 -11.90 10.52
CA PHE A 723 21.65 -13.33 10.63
C PHE A 723 22.04 -13.78 12.03
N LEU A 724 21.06 -14.31 12.76
CA LEU A 724 21.15 -14.59 14.18
C LEU A 724 21.07 -16.10 14.42
N ARG A 725 21.98 -16.63 15.24
CA ARG A 725 21.97 -18.03 15.66
C ARG A 725 22.13 -18.13 17.17
N GLN A 726 21.22 -18.83 17.83
CA GLN A 726 21.35 -19.12 19.26
C GLN A 726 22.46 -20.14 19.48
N GLY A 727 23.52 -19.76 20.20
CA GLY A 727 24.62 -20.61 20.63
C GLY A 727 24.54 -20.98 22.11
N LYS A 728 25.55 -21.73 22.59
CA LYS A 728 25.67 -22.09 24.02
C LYS A 728 26.26 -20.95 24.87
N GLU A 729 27.11 -20.11 24.28
CA GLU A 729 27.81 -19.01 24.96
C GLU A 729 27.18 -17.63 24.73
N GLY A 730 26.12 -17.55 23.92
CA GLY A 730 25.44 -16.32 23.55
C GLY A 730 24.74 -16.43 22.21
N ILE A 731 24.42 -15.29 21.59
CA ILE A 731 23.84 -15.19 20.25
C ILE A 731 24.96 -14.86 19.26
N ASP A 732 25.18 -15.72 18.27
CA ASP A 732 26.01 -15.40 17.11
C ASP A 732 25.29 -14.41 16.21
N VAL A 733 25.91 -13.27 15.95
CA VAL A 733 25.36 -12.20 15.11
C VAL A 733 26.26 -11.99 13.90
N PHE A 734 25.72 -12.25 12.71
CA PHE A 734 26.35 -11.93 11.44
C PHE A 734 25.62 -10.74 10.82
N VAL A 735 26.35 -9.70 10.41
CA VAL A 735 25.78 -8.48 9.84
C VAL A 735 26.36 -8.24 8.44
N LEU A 736 25.51 -8.21 7.42
CA LEU A 736 25.85 -7.64 6.12
C LEU A 736 25.44 -6.17 6.12
N ASP A 737 26.35 -5.28 5.74
CA ASP A 737 26.04 -3.86 5.55
C ASP A 737 25.45 -3.57 4.15
N GLU A 738 25.16 -2.31 3.86
CA GLU A 738 24.59 -1.85 2.58
C GLU A 738 25.48 -2.20 1.36
N HIS A 739 26.77 -2.49 1.57
CA HIS A 739 27.73 -2.88 0.53
C HIS A 739 27.99 -4.39 0.51
N ASN A 740 27.22 -5.17 1.30
CA ASN A 740 27.43 -6.58 1.57
C ASN A 740 28.79 -6.92 2.23
N GLU A 741 29.38 -6.00 2.99
CA GLU A 741 30.51 -6.31 3.86
C GLU A 741 30.03 -7.06 5.11
N LEU A 742 30.67 -8.18 5.42
CA LEU A 742 30.27 -9.06 6.52
C LEU A 742 31.05 -8.76 7.80
N ASN A 743 30.32 -8.48 8.86
CA ASN A 743 30.81 -8.41 10.23
C ASN A 743 30.24 -9.55 11.09
N HIS A 744 30.99 -10.02 12.09
CA HIS A 744 30.51 -11.03 13.05
C HIS A 744 30.93 -10.65 14.47
N TYR A 745 30.03 -10.87 15.41
CA TYR A 745 30.30 -10.79 16.85
C TYR A 745 29.37 -11.74 17.62
N VAL A 746 29.74 -12.05 18.86
CA VAL A 746 28.92 -12.85 19.78
C VAL A 746 28.35 -11.91 20.85
N GLN A 747 27.02 -11.82 20.90
CA GLN A 747 26.31 -11.05 21.92
C GLN A 747 26.05 -11.93 23.15
N PRO A 748 26.45 -11.51 24.37
CA PRO A 748 26.10 -12.22 25.59
C PRO A 748 24.59 -12.14 25.85
N GLY A 749 23.97 -13.26 26.21
CA GLY A 749 22.54 -13.37 26.48
C GLY A 749 21.84 -14.44 25.64
N ASN A 750 20.59 -14.73 26.01
CA ASN A 750 19.84 -15.88 25.46
C ASN A 750 18.52 -15.46 24.77
N ASN A 751 18.21 -14.17 24.69
CA ASN A 751 16.95 -13.69 24.14
C ASN A 751 17.15 -13.01 22.77
N LEU A 752 16.89 -13.77 21.71
CA LEU A 752 16.92 -13.29 20.33
C LEU A 752 15.95 -12.13 20.08
N GLU A 753 14.75 -12.19 20.68
CA GLU A 753 13.71 -11.17 20.47
C GLU A 753 14.13 -9.82 21.08
N GLU A 754 14.75 -9.87 22.25
CA GLU A 754 15.29 -8.68 22.92
C GLU A 754 16.42 -8.03 22.11
N LEU A 755 17.33 -8.83 21.53
CA LEU A 755 18.39 -8.31 20.67
C LEU A 755 17.84 -7.66 19.40
N VAL A 756 16.93 -8.34 18.70
CA VAL A 756 16.26 -7.79 17.51
C VAL A 756 15.56 -6.48 17.88
N SER A 757 14.93 -6.44 19.06
CA SER A 757 14.24 -5.25 19.55
C SER A 757 15.19 -4.06 19.73
N GLN A 758 16.28 -4.28 20.47
CA GLN A 758 17.29 -3.25 20.74
C GLN A 758 17.93 -2.71 19.46
N VAL A 759 18.31 -3.59 18.53
CA VAL A 759 18.93 -3.19 17.26
C VAL A 759 17.94 -2.42 16.39
N SER A 760 16.70 -2.91 16.26
CA SER A 760 15.68 -2.24 15.46
C SER A 760 15.35 -0.86 16.02
N HIS A 761 15.28 -0.73 17.35
CA HIS A 761 15.08 0.55 18.02
C HIS A 761 16.22 1.53 17.70
N HIS A 762 17.46 1.08 17.79
CA HIS A 762 18.61 1.92 17.45
C HIS A 762 18.54 2.43 16.01
N HIS A 763 18.19 1.57 15.05
CA HIS A 763 18.07 1.99 13.65
C HIS A 763 16.84 2.86 13.37
N ALA A 764 15.69 2.59 14.02
CA ALA A 764 14.47 3.37 13.80
C ALA A 764 14.51 4.77 14.43
N PHE A 765 15.26 4.94 15.53
CA PHE A 765 15.21 6.14 16.36
C PHE A 765 16.57 6.84 16.56
N ALA A 766 17.63 6.43 15.88
CA ALA A 766 18.88 7.19 15.87
C ALA A 766 18.75 8.49 15.05
N ASP A 767 19.36 9.57 15.54
CA ASP A 767 19.31 10.91 14.92
C ASP A 767 19.72 10.91 13.44
N SER A 768 20.67 10.05 13.05
CA SER A 768 21.14 9.91 11.66
C SER A 768 20.11 9.34 10.68
N TYR A 769 19.07 8.67 11.18
CA TYR A 769 17.99 8.06 10.40
C TYR A 769 16.86 9.05 10.14
N LEU A 770 16.61 9.97 11.07
CA LEU A 770 15.60 11.02 10.97
C LEU A 770 15.95 12.08 9.91
N ASP A 771 17.25 12.31 9.65
CA ASP A 771 17.73 13.33 8.72
C ASP A 771 17.84 12.86 7.25
N ASN A 772 17.84 11.55 6.98
CA ASN A 772 18.19 11.01 5.65
C ASN A 772 17.02 10.33 4.89
N GLU A 773 15.78 10.46 5.36
CA GLU A 773 14.60 9.82 4.72
C GLU A 773 14.81 8.32 4.44
N ARG A 774 15.63 7.64 5.25
CA ARG A 774 15.91 6.22 5.07
C ARG A 774 14.78 5.40 5.68
N PHE A 775 14.07 4.66 4.86
CA PHE A 775 13.03 3.71 5.30
C PHE A 775 13.54 2.26 5.37
N ASN A 776 14.83 2.03 5.12
CA ASN A 776 15.37 0.68 4.97
C ASN A 776 15.84 0.08 6.30
N LEU A 777 14.90 -0.12 7.23
CA LEU A 777 15.19 -0.78 8.50
C LEU A 777 15.85 -2.14 8.28
N PRO A 778 16.78 -2.56 9.17
CA PRO A 778 17.49 -3.81 9.00
C PRO A 778 16.57 -5.02 8.84
N GLN A 779 17.04 -5.99 8.07
CA GLN A 779 16.40 -7.29 7.91
C GLN A 779 16.98 -8.27 8.92
N PHE A 780 16.14 -9.09 9.54
CA PHE A 780 16.57 -10.07 10.54
C PHE A 780 16.20 -11.47 10.09
N PHE A 781 17.17 -12.38 10.15
CA PHE A 781 17.03 -13.78 9.79
C PHE A 781 17.51 -14.66 10.93
N ARG A 782 16.74 -15.70 11.28
CA ARG A 782 17.15 -16.74 12.21
C ARG A 782 17.79 -17.88 11.42
N LEU A 783 19.03 -18.21 11.77
CA LEU A 783 19.73 -19.37 11.23
C LEU A 783 19.34 -20.62 12.02
N VAL A 784 18.63 -21.54 11.37
CA VAL A 784 18.12 -22.78 11.98
C VAL A 784 18.57 -23.99 11.18
N ARG A 785 18.76 -25.13 11.85
CA ARG A 785 19.03 -26.40 11.16
C ARG A 785 17.72 -27.15 10.92
N ILE A 786 17.39 -27.38 9.67
CA ILE A 786 16.25 -28.19 9.22
C ILE A 786 16.82 -29.35 8.39
N ASP A 787 16.48 -30.59 8.76
CA ASP A 787 16.98 -31.81 8.10
C ASP A 787 18.52 -31.85 7.90
N GLY A 788 19.25 -31.30 8.87
CA GLY A 788 20.72 -31.25 8.87
C GLY A 788 21.33 -30.13 8.01
N ARG A 789 20.53 -29.38 7.24
CA ARG A 789 20.96 -28.20 6.46
C ARG A 789 20.71 -26.93 7.26
N LEU A 790 21.59 -25.94 7.10
CA LEU A 790 21.43 -24.63 7.72
C LEU A 790 20.58 -23.74 6.80
N GLU A 791 19.48 -23.22 7.31
CA GLU A 791 18.54 -22.37 6.58
C GLU A 791 18.35 -21.03 7.30
N ALA A 792 18.05 -19.97 6.56
CA ALA A 792 17.77 -18.64 7.07
C ALA A 792 16.27 -18.37 6.97
N LEU A 793 15.61 -18.20 8.12
CA LEU A 793 14.18 -17.89 8.19
C LEU A 793 13.99 -16.43 8.63
N PRO A 794 13.17 -15.62 7.94
CA PRO A 794 12.90 -14.26 8.37
C PRO A 794 12.31 -14.21 9.79
N PHE A 795 12.73 -13.22 10.58
CA PHE A 795 12.22 -13.03 11.93
C PHE A 795 10.77 -12.53 11.91
N GLY A 796 9.89 -13.12 12.73
CA GLY A 796 8.50 -12.68 12.89
C GLY A 796 7.48 -13.18 11.86
N VAL A 797 7.83 -14.18 11.05
CA VAL A 797 6.88 -14.88 10.15
C VAL A 797 6.83 -16.36 10.53
N ASN A 798 5.68 -16.85 10.99
CA ASN A 798 5.46 -18.30 11.14
C ASN A 798 5.30 -18.95 9.76
N ALA A 799 5.75 -20.19 9.59
CA ALA A 799 5.69 -20.90 8.31
C ALA A 799 4.25 -20.95 7.72
N ASP A 800 3.23 -20.99 8.58
CA ASP A 800 1.81 -21.00 8.20
C ASP A 800 1.28 -19.60 7.79
N GLU A 801 1.92 -18.50 8.23
CA GLU A 801 1.54 -17.12 7.87
C GLU A 801 2.25 -16.60 6.61
N ALA A 802 3.28 -17.31 6.15
CA ALA A 802 4.13 -16.90 5.03
C ALA A 802 3.39 -16.82 3.68
N ALA A 803 2.29 -17.57 3.54
CA ALA A 803 1.49 -17.64 2.31
C ALA A 803 0.31 -16.65 2.28
N ILE A 804 0.07 -15.89 3.35
CA ILE A 804 -0.99 -14.88 3.38
C ILE A 804 -0.55 -13.68 2.53
N GLU A 805 -1.32 -13.39 1.48
CA GLU A 805 -1.12 -12.20 0.64
C GLU A 805 -1.14 -10.92 1.49
N PHE A 806 -0.27 -9.95 1.18
CA PHE A 806 -0.18 -8.66 1.88
C PHE A 806 -1.10 -7.61 1.26
#